data_AF-A0A8H6HZ50-F1
#
_entry.id   AF-A0A8H6HZ50-F1
#
_cell.length_a   1.000
_cell.length_b   1.000
_cell.length_c   1.000
_cell.angle_alpha   90.00
_cell.angle_beta   90.00
_cell.angle_gamma   90.00
#
_symmetry.space_group_name_H-M   'P 1'
#
loop_
_entity.id
_entity.type
_entity.pdbx_description
1 polymer ?
#
loop_
_entity_poly.entity_id
_entity_poly.type
_entity_poly.pdbx_seq_one_letter_code
_entity_poly.pdbx_strand_id
1 'polypeptide(L)'
;MSLSMMSFARNRATNALPLLSGLFFKIEGTSSRASQLLSNLGLCVSVKTVERVKEVVSKNCVESARSLMLSGDMFATVFDNINLYLRKYQQRLTNQHSMIHATNCAIIRIDEAGVNIPEAIDVKAKLDRRGKRMRAKFTDILPTKEDDEHLRKACISLITEFILRYTPGSEKWEGRAEMLKKVREGMPQDRPIPAKKTETRPFGVFDANEGSKKGIIELLDLIRLRATMEPEEWAGKVRVLSGDWLTSANFRHARRDRRDDVTPMERLEYGEEVSQLFHFALQATQMIMRTHFGTAIDDPLSLSSHKGLLGRVWDHNAPNYAAAKSLIRHSLIARILHITMTILGFSRWSELAAWTPTSYKDVEELAEEIWAKWATSEAAEHAKSQNDDWAAHDIYFIRDALFFCEFEQAVSYADPGRVLRIMKYWCLAFRGAGQHNYARECAEILLRWKFELSDGLRKVLERSWFVNRWGKDGQWIAADLYLEQMNLLVKRIFIAQGNGVTIEYIMSKGSACVEAFRAVSHSVANFFGDADRRRRAKEIQFQEDMRVLIEDMEKKRVHRGFKKHFVPMRNKNGEIAKAPQAITKGKKSKKKKLPYVPKSAIVDVMVTGAEVWTHGKFNDFKRLTSYDPAVGYPIGEFNDVQDPRLDNGTVFDDPNTLHLTFDSPVDVLVDDLEDSGVGGGGEFDTGLETDI
;
A
#
# COMPACT_ATOMS: atom_id res chain seq x y z
N MET A 1 -2.82 3.18 43.44
CA MET A 1 -4.08 3.83 43.01
C MET A 1 -4.80 4.54 44.15
N SER A 2 -5.11 3.85 45.26
CA SER A 2 -5.88 4.41 46.39
C SER A 2 -5.30 5.70 47.00
N LEU A 3 -3.97 5.78 47.14
CA LEU A 3 -3.30 7.02 47.57
C LEU A 3 -3.57 8.20 46.63
N SER A 4 -3.53 7.97 45.31
CA SER A 4 -3.82 9.02 44.32
C SER A 4 -5.28 9.47 44.38
N MET A 5 -6.22 8.56 44.63
CA MET A 5 -7.64 8.90 44.78
C MET A 5 -7.88 9.76 46.01
N MET A 6 -7.31 9.38 47.15
CA MET A 6 -7.42 10.14 48.41
C MET A 6 -6.75 11.52 48.29
N SER A 7 -5.56 11.59 47.69
CA SER A 7 -4.89 12.86 47.41
C SER A 7 -5.72 13.75 46.50
N PHE A 8 -6.26 13.22 45.39
CA PHE A 8 -7.12 13.98 44.48
C PHE A 8 -8.43 14.45 45.11
N ALA A 9 -9.04 13.62 45.96
CA ALA A 9 -10.26 13.98 46.70
C ALA A 9 -9.99 15.12 47.69
N ARG A 10 -8.83 15.12 48.35
CA ARG A 10 -8.40 16.16 49.29
C ARG A 10 -7.91 17.43 48.59
N ASN A 11 -7.20 17.30 47.46
CA ASN A 11 -6.67 18.38 46.65
C ASN A 11 -6.84 18.07 45.16
N ARG A 12 -7.74 18.79 44.49
CA ARG A 12 -8.02 18.59 43.06
C ARG A 12 -6.84 18.94 42.14
N ALA A 13 -5.79 19.60 42.65
CA ALA A 13 -4.55 19.85 41.92
C ALA A 13 -3.65 18.60 41.83
N THR A 14 -3.76 17.62 42.74
CA THR A 14 -3.01 16.36 42.65
C THR A 14 -3.73 15.38 41.73
N ASN A 15 -3.72 15.67 40.43
CA ASN A 15 -4.59 15.02 39.45
C ASN A 15 -3.85 14.33 38.30
N ALA A 16 -2.53 14.14 38.38
CA ALA A 16 -1.75 13.53 37.30
C ALA A 16 -2.29 12.17 36.86
N LEU A 17 -2.46 11.21 37.79
CA LEU A 17 -3.03 9.91 37.47
C LEU A 17 -4.53 9.99 37.10
N PRO A 18 -5.41 10.68 37.87
CA PRO A 18 -6.81 10.88 37.46
C PRO A 18 -6.99 11.51 36.08
N LEU A 19 -6.05 12.36 35.65
CA LEU A 19 -6.06 12.98 34.33
C LEU A 19 -5.75 11.95 33.24
N LEU A 20 -4.69 11.16 33.41
CA LEU A 20 -4.33 10.07 32.50
C LEU A 20 -5.44 9.02 32.41
N SER A 21 -6.02 8.62 33.54
CA SER A 21 -7.18 7.72 33.57
C SER A 21 -8.40 8.32 32.88
N GLY A 22 -8.67 9.61 33.08
CA GLY A 22 -9.77 10.31 32.39
C GLY A 22 -9.59 10.35 30.87
N LEU A 23 -8.36 10.59 30.39
CA LEU A 23 -8.02 10.50 28.97
C LEU A 23 -8.18 9.08 28.43
N PHE A 24 -7.63 8.09 29.13
CA PHE A 24 -7.76 6.67 28.77
C PHE A 24 -9.22 6.25 28.61
N PHE A 25 -10.06 6.51 29.62
CA PHE A 25 -11.49 6.17 29.56
C PHE A 25 -12.18 6.84 28.38
N LYS A 26 -11.84 8.10 28.09
CA LYS A 26 -12.42 8.82 26.94
C LYS A 26 -11.97 8.25 25.60
N ILE A 27 -10.69 7.87 25.46
CA ILE A 27 -10.12 7.27 24.24
C ILE A 27 -10.76 5.89 23.97
N GLU A 28 -10.95 5.10 25.02
CA GLU A 28 -11.61 3.78 24.94
C GLU A 28 -13.15 3.86 24.85
N GLY A 29 -13.72 5.04 24.65
CA GLY A 29 -15.15 5.21 24.38
C GLY A 29 -16.07 5.12 25.60
N THR A 30 -15.54 5.31 26.81
CA THR A 30 -16.35 5.30 28.04
C THR A 30 -17.41 6.41 28.01
N SER A 31 -18.68 6.05 28.25
CA SER A 31 -19.79 7.01 28.23
C SER A 31 -19.60 8.17 29.22
N SER A 32 -20.18 9.33 28.92
CA SER A 32 -20.15 10.50 29.82
C SER A 32 -20.75 10.21 31.20
N ARG A 33 -21.78 9.34 31.27
CA ARG A 33 -22.41 8.91 32.52
C ARG A 33 -21.43 8.09 33.37
N ALA A 34 -20.76 7.11 32.78
CA ALA A 34 -19.76 6.30 33.47
C ALA A 34 -18.55 7.16 33.90
N SER A 35 -18.06 8.04 33.01
CA SER A 35 -16.98 8.98 33.31
C SER A 35 -17.33 9.91 34.49
N GLN A 36 -18.57 10.40 34.58
CA GLN A 36 -19.00 11.23 35.70
C GLN A 36 -19.02 10.46 37.03
N LEU A 37 -19.49 9.21 37.02
CA LEU A 37 -19.45 8.34 38.19
C LEU A 37 -18.01 8.12 38.66
N LEU A 38 -17.11 7.72 37.75
CA LEU A 38 -15.69 7.51 38.04
C LEU A 38 -15.00 8.78 38.56
N SER A 39 -15.41 9.95 38.05
CA SER A 39 -14.90 11.23 38.54
C SER A 39 -15.37 11.55 39.96
N ASN A 40 -16.64 11.26 40.27
CA ASN A 40 -17.17 11.40 41.62
C ASN A 40 -16.49 10.45 42.62
N LEU A 41 -16.07 9.26 42.16
CA LEU A 41 -15.28 8.31 42.95
C LEU A 41 -13.80 8.71 43.08
N GLY A 42 -13.34 9.76 42.38
CA GLY A 42 -11.96 10.22 42.42
C GLY A 42 -10.98 9.40 41.56
N LEU A 43 -11.49 8.51 40.70
CA LEU A 43 -10.68 7.68 39.79
C LEU A 43 -10.22 8.45 38.55
N CYS A 44 -11.00 9.46 38.12
CA CYS A 44 -10.64 10.31 37.00
C CYS A 44 -11.05 11.78 37.19
N VAL A 45 -10.53 12.66 36.34
CA VAL A 45 -11.01 14.04 36.27
C VAL A 45 -12.36 14.14 35.55
N SER A 46 -13.04 15.28 35.69
CA SER A 46 -14.33 15.51 35.04
C SER A 46 -14.20 15.47 33.51
N VAL A 47 -15.29 15.11 32.81
CA VAL A 47 -15.35 15.13 31.34
C VAL A 47 -14.95 16.52 30.79
N LYS A 48 -15.37 17.61 31.45
CA LYS A 48 -14.99 18.98 31.07
C LYS A 48 -13.49 19.22 31.15
N THR A 49 -12.81 18.63 32.14
CA THR A 49 -11.35 18.71 32.28
C THR A 49 -10.66 17.92 31.17
N VAL A 50 -11.15 16.71 30.86
CA VAL A 50 -10.63 15.90 29.75
C VAL A 50 -10.73 16.66 28.43
N GLU A 51 -11.90 17.22 28.10
CA GLU A 51 -12.09 17.99 26.85
C GLU A 51 -11.16 19.20 26.75
N ARG A 52 -10.87 19.88 27.87
CA ARG A 52 -9.91 21.00 27.90
C ARG A 52 -8.48 20.51 27.66
N VAL A 53 -8.10 19.40 28.26
CA VAL A 53 -6.77 18.82 28.04
C VAL A 53 -6.61 18.39 26.59
N LYS A 54 -7.64 17.80 25.98
CA LYS A 54 -7.63 17.47 24.55
C LYS A 54 -7.39 18.70 23.68
N GLU A 55 -8.07 19.81 23.97
CA GLU A 55 -7.88 21.07 23.25
C GLU A 55 -6.46 21.62 23.39
N VAL A 56 -5.91 21.63 24.62
CA VAL A 56 -4.54 22.12 24.89
C VAL A 56 -3.49 21.23 24.22
N VAL A 57 -3.62 19.91 24.32
CA VAL A 57 -2.68 18.98 23.67
C VAL A 57 -2.77 19.12 22.14
N SER A 58 -3.97 19.24 21.58
CA SER A 58 -4.15 19.47 20.14
C SER A 58 -3.46 20.77 19.68
N LYS A 59 -3.64 21.87 20.42
CA LYS A 59 -2.96 23.15 20.15
C LYS A 59 -1.43 23.01 20.22
N ASN A 60 -0.91 22.33 21.24
CA ASN A 60 0.53 22.12 21.39
C ASN A 60 1.11 21.21 20.27
N CYS A 61 0.36 20.22 19.80
CA CYS A 61 0.77 19.38 18.67
C CYS A 61 0.83 20.19 17.36
N VAL A 62 -0.18 21.03 17.10
CA VAL A 62 -0.16 21.95 15.95
C VAL A 62 1.00 22.93 16.04
N GLU A 63 1.26 23.50 17.22
CA GLU A 63 2.40 24.38 17.45
C GLU A 63 3.74 23.67 17.21
N SER A 64 3.85 22.41 17.63
CA SER A 64 5.04 21.60 17.39
C SER A 64 5.27 21.32 15.90
N ALA A 65 4.21 21.07 15.13
CA ALA A 65 4.30 20.92 13.68
C ALA A 65 4.69 22.25 13.01
N ARG A 66 4.09 23.35 13.46
CA ARG A 66 4.42 24.71 13.00
C ARG A 66 5.89 25.06 13.23
N SER A 67 6.41 24.76 14.43
CA SER A 67 7.83 24.97 14.75
C SER A 67 8.77 24.21 13.82
N LEU A 68 8.38 23.01 13.36
CA LEU A 68 9.16 22.25 12.37
C LEU A 68 9.08 22.90 10.98
N MET A 69 7.91 23.35 10.56
CA MET A 69 7.74 24.01 9.25
C MET A 69 8.52 25.34 9.16
N LEU A 70 8.63 26.05 10.29
CA LEU A 70 9.36 27.32 10.41
C LEU A 70 10.84 27.16 10.75
N SER A 71 11.34 25.97 11.08
CA SER A 71 12.74 25.76 11.49
C SER A 71 13.74 25.98 10.35
N GLY A 72 13.26 25.90 9.10
CA GLY A 72 14.07 25.92 7.89
C GLY A 72 14.49 24.52 7.41
N ASP A 73 14.24 23.48 8.21
CA ASP A 73 14.45 22.09 7.83
C ASP A 73 13.52 21.67 6.67
N MET A 74 13.96 20.67 5.91
CA MET A 74 13.12 20.03 4.90
C MET A 74 12.02 19.17 5.51
N PHE A 75 10.81 19.31 4.96
CA PHE A 75 9.65 18.53 5.35
C PHE A 75 8.81 18.11 4.14
N ALA A 76 8.10 16.99 4.31
CA ALA A 76 7.03 16.55 3.44
C ALA A 76 5.68 16.73 4.15
N THR A 77 4.68 17.17 3.38
CA THR A 77 3.31 17.27 3.85
C THR A 77 2.55 16.09 3.27
N VAL A 78 2.17 15.13 4.11
CA VAL A 78 1.33 14.01 3.71
C VAL A 78 -0.11 14.29 4.10
N PHE A 79 -1.02 14.10 3.15
CA PHE A 79 -2.45 14.33 3.36
C PHE A 79 -3.29 13.33 2.56
N ASP A 80 -4.46 13.01 3.12
CA ASP A 80 -5.43 12.09 2.55
C ASP A 80 -6.84 12.41 3.11
N ASN A 81 -7.86 12.00 2.37
CA ASN A 81 -9.26 12.17 2.73
C ASN A 81 -9.64 11.33 3.96
N ILE A 82 -10.40 11.95 4.87
CA ILE A 82 -11.05 11.28 5.99
C ILE A 82 -12.57 11.46 5.89
N ASN A 83 -13.26 10.37 5.59
CA ASN A 83 -14.73 10.31 5.59
C ASN A 83 -15.23 9.81 6.93
N LEU A 84 -16.06 10.60 7.61
CA LEU A 84 -16.65 10.26 8.90
C LEU A 84 -18.17 10.17 8.77
N TYR A 85 -18.71 8.95 8.94
CA TYR A 85 -20.15 8.71 8.89
C TYR A 85 -20.80 8.99 10.25
N LEU A 86 -21.63 10.03 10.31
CA LEU A 86 -22.38 10.38 11.52
C LEU A 86 -23.74 9.70 11.51
N ARG A 87 -23.80 8.56 12.19
CA ARG A 87 -25.07 7.85 12.40
C ARG A 87 -25.91 8.59 13.44
N LYS A 88 -27.14 8.98 13.09
CA LYS A 88 -28.13 9.58 13.99
C LYS A 88 -29.12 8.50 14.44
N TYR A 89 -29.30 8.36 15.75
CA TYR A 89 -30.20 7.36 16.34
C TYR A 89 -31.68 7.56 15.99
N GLN A 90 -32.14 8.80 15.92
CA GLN A 90 -33.49 9.15 15.48
C GLN A 90 -33.39 10.02 14.23
N GLN A 91 -33.79 9.48 13.08
CA GLN A 91 -33.85 10.24 11.85
C GLN A 91 -35.08 11.16 11.85
N ARG A 92 -34.87 12.44 11.58
CA ARG A 92 -35.93 13.45 11.36
C ARG A 92 -35.54 14.32 10.17
N LEU A 93 -36.47 15.13 9.66
CA LEU A 93 -36.20 16.05 8.54
C LEU A 93 -34.91 16.88 8.75
N THR A 94 -34.68 17.36 9.98
CA THR A 94 -33.51 18.17 10.36
C THR A 94 -32.37 17.36 11.01
N ASN A 95 -32.51 16.04 11.11
CA ASN A 95 -31.55 15.17 11.80
C ASN A 95 -31.37 13.86 11.01
N GLN A 96 -30.71 13.96 9.87
CA GLN A 96 -30.40 12.84 8.99
C GLN A 96 -28.98 12.32 9.21
N HIS A 97 -28.69 11.14 8.66
CA HIS A 97 -27.30 10.72 8.48
C HIS A 97 -26.54 11.74 7.64
N SER A 98 -25.32 12.04 8.06
CA SER A 98 -24.45 12.96 7.35
C SER A 98 -23.06 12.36 7.26
N MET A 99 -22.37 12.60 6.15
CA MET A 99 -20.96 12.27 5.99
C MET A 99 -20.17 13.57 6.09
N ILE A 100 -19.18 13.61 6.98
CA ILE A 100 -18.19 14.69 6.98
C ILE A 100 -17.10 14.26 6.00
N HIS A 101 -16.84 15.10 5.00
CA HIS A 101 -15.74 14.98 4.05
C HIS A 101 -14.68 16.00 4.42
N ALA A 102 -13.54 15.53 4.91
CA ALA A 102 -12.45 16.38 5.35
C ALA A 102 -11.12 15.77 4.91
N THR A 103 -10.03 16.53 5.04
CA THR A 103 -8.67 16.03 4.77
C THR A 103 -7.89 16.00 6.08
N ASN A 104 -7.19 14.90 6.36
CA ASN A 104 -6.23 14.83 7.45
C ASN A 104 -4.81 15.07 6.94
N CYS A 105 -3.95 15.65 7.78
CA CYS A 105 -2.60 16.05 7.39
C CYS A 105 -1.58 15.72 8.48
N ALA A 106 -0.39 15.31 8.05
CA ALA A 106 0.80 15.22 8.91
C ALA A 106 2.03 15.82 8.23
N ILE A 107 2.92 16.39 9.03
CA ILE A 107 4.21 16.92 8.59
C ILE A 107 5.29 15.89 8.96
N ILE A 108 6.10 15.51 7.98
CA ILE A 108 7.18 14.54 8.13
C ILE A 108 8.50 15.27 7.91
N ARG A 109 9.40 15.25 8.91
CA ARG A 109 10.76 15.78 8.73
C ARG A 109 11.55 14.86 7.80
N ILE A 110 12.24 15.44 6.83
CA ILE A 110 13.12 14.71 5.92
C ILE A 110 14.52 14.65 6.52
N ASP A 111 15.13 13.45 6.54
CA ASP A 111 16.54 13.32 6.92
C ASP A 111 17.45 13.94 5.86
N GLU A 112 18.09 15.05 6.21
CA GLU A 112 18.92 15.83 5.29
C GLU A 112 20.31 15.21 5.06
N ALA A 113 20.64 14.12 5.76
CA ALA A 113 21.94 13.45 5.62
C ALA A 113 22.20 13.02 4.17
N GLY A 114 23.28 13.56 3.57
CA GLY A 114 23.69 13.27 2.20
C GLY A 114 22.86 13.95 1.11
N VAL A 115 22.00 14.90 1.47
CA VAL A 115 21.14 15.68 0.56
C VAL A 115 21.72 17.07 0.33
N ASN A 116 21.77 17.52 -0.92
CA ASN A 116 22.07 18.91 -1.24
C ASN A 116 20.82 19.78 -1.02
N ILE A 117 20.62 20.25 0.21
CA ILE A 117 19.42 20.99 0.62
C ILE A 117 19.23 22.30 -0.18
N PRO A 118 20.25 23.15 -0.40
CA PRO A 118 20.10 24.33 -1.25
C PRO A 118 19.56 24.02 -2.65
N GLU A 119 20.00 22.92 -3.27
CA GLU A 119 19.48 22.48 -4.57
C GLU A 119 18.06 21.89 -4.48
N ALA A 120 17.72 21.24 -3.37
CA ALA A 120 16.42 20.60 -3.16
C ALA A 120 15.29 21.62 -2.90
N ILE A 121 15.59 22.74 -2.22
CA ILE A 121 14.60 23.80 -1.94
C ILE A 121 14.45 24.82 -3.06
N ASP A 122 15.36 24.83 -4.03
CA ASP A 122 15.40 25.83 -5.10
C ASP A 122 14.29 25.59 -6.13
N VAL A 123 13.26 26.44 -6.07
CA VAL A 123 12.12 26.44 -6.98
C VAL A 123 12.57 26.72 -8.43
N LYS A 124 13.55 27.59 -8.64
CA LYS A 124 14.05 27.90 -9.97
C LYS A 124 14.78 26.70 -10.56
N ALA A 125 15.67 26.06 -9.80
CA ALA A 125 16.38 24.86 -10.26
C ALA A 125 15.42 23.73 -10.65
N LYS A 126 14.32 23.58 -9.92
CA LYS A 126 13.21 22.68 -10.28
C LYS A 126 12.56 23.09 -11.61
N LEU A 127 12.12 24.35 -11.74
CA LEU A 127 11.42 24.84 -12.93
C LEU A 127 12.30 24.76 -14.20
N ASP A 128 13.60 25.02 -14.10
CA ASP A 128 14.57 24.93 -15.21
C ASP A 128 14.74 23.49 -15.76
N ARG A 129 14.29 22.48 -15.02
CA ARG A 129 14.31 21.07 -15.44
C ARG A 129 12.98 20.59 -16.02
N ARG A 130 11.90 21.35 -15.83
CA ARG A 130 10.56 21.01 -16.30
C ARG A 130 10.55 20.86 -17.83
N GLY A 131 9.86 19.83 -18.34
CA GLY A 131 9.73 19.61 -19.78
C GLY A 131 10.93 18.88 -20.42
N LYS A 132 12.02 18.64 -19.68
CA LYS A 132 13.16 17.84 -20.17
C LYS A 132 12.76 16.41 -20.54
N ARG A 133 11.64 15.91 -20.01
CA ARG A 133 11.03 14.62 -20.37
C ARG A 133 10.53 14.54 -21.81
N MET A 134 10.45 15.64 -22.57
CA MET A 134 10.10 15.60 -24.01
C MET A 134 11.03 14.68 -24.81
N ARG A 135 12.27 14.53 -24.35
CA ARG A 135 13.30 13.65 -24.92
C ARG A 135 13.11 12.17 -24.56
N ALA A 136 12.16 11.85 -23.68
CA ALA A 136 11.91 10.49 -23.23
C ALA A 136 11.45 9.60 -24.39
N LYS A 137 11.93 8.37 -24.35
CA LYS A 137 11.60 7.25 -25.21
C LYS A 137 10.94 6.17 -24.37
N PHE A 138 10.20 5.27 -25.03
CA PHE A 138 9.57 4.16 -24.33
C PHE A 138 10.60 3.27 -23.59
N THR A 139 11.81 3.13 -24.15
CA THR A 139 12.93 2.43 -23.51
C THR A 139 13.36 3.02 -22.16
N ASP A 140 12.95 4.25 -21.83
CA ASP A 140 13.30 4.88 -20.55
C ASP A 140 12.44 4.40 -19.39
N ILE A 141 11.28 3.79 -19.66
CA ILE A 141 10.39 3.19 -18.66
C ILE A 141 10.39 1.66 -18.70
N LEU A 142 11.08 1.06 -19.68
CA LEU A 142 11.23 -0.39 -19.76
C LEU A 142 12.24 -0.90 -18.72
N PRO A 143 12.03 -2.11 -18.17
CA PRO A 143 13.07 -2.82 -17.45
C PRO A 143 14.32 -3.00 -18.31
N THR A 144 15.48 -2.87 -17.68
CA THR A 144 16.79 -3.10 -18.27
C THR A 144 17.34 -4.45 -17.80
N LYS A 145 18.39 -4.95 -18.46
CA LYS A 145 19.07 -6.18 -18.04
C LYS A 145 19.58 -6.12 -16.60
N GLU A 146 19.98 -4.93 -16.14
CA GLU A 146 20.39 -4.72 -14.75
C GLU A 146 19.20 -4.81 -13.79
N ASP A 147 18.00 -4.37 -14.20
CA ASP A 147 16.78 -4.55 -13.43
C ASP A 147 16.40 -6.04 -13.35
N ASP A 148 16.50 -6.78 -14.45
CA ASP A 148 16.19 -8.21 -14.50
C ASP A 148 17.13 -9.00 -13.59
N GLU A 149 18.44 -8.74 -13.64
CA GLU A 149 19.43 -9.40 -12.79
C GLU A 149 19.22 -9.04 -11.30
N HIS A 150 18.84 -7.81 -11.01
CA HIS A 150 18.51 -7.39 -9.65
C HIS A 150 17.26 -8.11 -9.13
N LEU A 151 16.16 -8.11 -9.91
CA LEU A 151 14.93 -8.80 -9.52
C LEU A 151 15.10 -10.31 -9.45
N ARG A 152 15.95 -10.91 -10.30
CA ARG A 152 16.32 -12.33 -10.19
C ARG A 152 16.89 -12.64 -8.82
N LYS A 153 17.94 -11.91 -8.39
CA LYS A 153 18.56 -12.10 -7.07
C LYS A 153 17.58 -11.86 -5.93
N ALA A 154 16.74 -10.84 -6.06
CA ALA A 154 15.71 -10.53 -5.07
C ALA A 154 14.68 -11.66 -4.95
N CYS A 155 14.13 -12.14 -6.06
CA CYS A 155 13.14 -13.22 -6.07
C CYS A 155 13.72 -14.53 -5.54
N ILE A 156 14.97 -14.87 -5.89
CA ILE A 156 15.66 -16.05 -5.33
C ILE A 156 15.77 -15.90 -3.81
N SER A 157 16.21 -14.73 -3.31
CA SER A 157 16.31 -14.47 -1.87
C SER A 157 14.95 -14.61 -1.17
N LEU A 158 13.87 -14.11 -1.77
CA LEU A 158 12.50 -14.26 -1.25
C LEU A 158 12.06 -15.73 -1.22
N ILE A 159 12.31 -16.50 -2.29
CA ILE A 159 11.99 -17.93 -2.34
C ILE A 159 12.78 -18.69 -1.28
N THR A 160 14.08 -18.42 -1.13
CA THR A 160 14.93 -18.98 -0.07
C THR A 160 14.36 -18.65 1.31
N GLU A 161 13.98 -17.38 1.55
CA GLU A 161 13.35 -16.97 2.81
C GLU A 161 12.05 -17.73 3.06
N PHE A 162 11.21 -17.92 2.05
CA PHE A 162 9.96 -18.67 2.18
C PHE A 162 10.17 -20.15 2.51
N ILE A 163 11.14 -20.80 1.89
CA ILE A 163 11.47 -22.19 2.21
C ILE A 163 11.99 -22.29 3.64
N LEU A 164 12.92 -21.40 4.03
CA LEU A 164 13.48 -21.37 5.38
C LEU A 164 12.44 -21.06 6.45
N ARG A 165 11.48 -20.17 6.18
CA ARG A 165 10.49 -19.73 7.17
C ARG A 165 9.31 -20.70 7.28
N TYR A 166 8.81 -21.23 6.16
CA TYR A 166 7.48 -21.85 6.11
C TYR A 166 7.47 -23.34 5.85
N THR A 167 8.61 -23.96 5.53
CA THR A 167 8.66 -25.42 5.42
C THR A 167 8.24 -26.04 6.78
N PRO A 168 7.33 -27.01 6.80
CA PRO A 168 6.92 -27.66 8.05
C PRO A 168 8.13 -28.26 8.77
N GLY A 169 8.26 -28.02 10.06
CA GLY A 169 9.41 -28.52 10.84
C GLY A 169 10.68 -27.69 10.70
N SER A 170 10.69 -26.64 9.86
CA SER A 170 11.87 -25.79 9.67
C SER A 170 12.32 -25.08 10.94
N GLU A 171 11.43 -24.86 11.90
CA GLU A 171 11.76 -24.29 13.20
C GLU A 171 12.80 -25.10 13.98
N LYS A 172 12.97 -26.38 13.64
CA LYS A 172 13.94 -27.30 14.26
C LYS A 172 15.25 -27.42 13.48
N TRP A 173 15.39 -26.75 12.33
CA TRP A 173 16.60 -26.82 11.53
C TRP A 173 17.77 -26.15 12.23
N GLU A 174 18.85 -26.90 12.41
CA GLU A 174 20.10 -26.35 12.94
C GLU A 174 20.61 -25.24 12.02
N GLY A 175 20.98 -24.09 12.60
CA GLY A 175 21.52 -22.97 11.83
C GLY A 175 20.49 -22.14 11.05
N ARG A 176 19.17 -22.34 11.26
CA ARG A 176 18.11 -21.59 10.55
C ARG A 176 18.25 -20.07 10.70
N ALA A 177 18.58 -19.59 11.90
CA ALA A 177 18.75 -18.15 12.16
C ALA A 177 19.92 -17.58 11.33
N GLU A 178 21.04 -18.29 11.27
CA GLU A 178 22.20 -17.94 10.46
C GLU A 178 21.88 -17.99 8.96
N MET A 179 21.09 -18.97 8.52
CA MET A 179 20.61 -19.05 7.14
C MET A 179 19.73 -17.84 6.78
N LEU A 180 18.76 -17.49 7.63
CA LEU A 180 17.92 -16.30 7.44
C LEU A 180 18.73 -14.99 7.47
N LYS A 181 19.79 -14.94 8.29
CA LYS A 181 20.73 -13.81 8.28
C LYS A 181 21.48 -13.72 6.95
N LYS A 182 21.96 -14.84 6.42
CA LYS A 182 22.61 -14.90 5.10
C LYS A 182 21.69 -14.45 3.97
N VAL A 183 20.41 -14.83 3.99
CA VAL A 183 19.43 -14.33 3.02
C VAL A 183 19.34 -12.80 3.08
N ARG A 184 19.22 -12.24 4.29
CA ARG A 184 19.16 -10.78 4.47
C ARG A 184 20.42 -10.07 3.97
N GLU A 185 21.59 -10.62 4.27
CA GLU A 185 22.88 -10.09 3.80
C GLU A 185 23.06 -10.25 2.28
N GLY A 186 22.47 -11.28 1.68
CA GLY A 186 22.49 -11.55 0.24
C GLY A 186 21.46 -10.77 -0.58
N MET A 187 20.48 -10.15 0.09
CA MET A 187 19.44 -9.36 -0.56
C MET A 187 20.06 -8.19 -1.34
N PRO A 188 19.80 -8.04 -2.64
CA PRO A 188 20.35 -6.92 -3.40
C PRO A 188 19.78 -5.59 -2.88
N GLN A 189 20.61 -4.56 -2.86
CA GLN A 189 20.26 -3.21 -2.38
C GLN A 189 20.43 -2.17 -3.51
N ASP A 190 19.63 -1.11 -3.48
CA ASP A 190 19.74 0.02 -4.42
C ASP A 190 19.41 1.35 -3.73
N ARG A 191 20.42 1.92 -3.06
CA ARG A 191 20.33 3.19 -2.30
C ARG A 191 19.38 3.12 -1.09
N PRO A 192 19.49 2.11 -0.21
CA PRO A 192 18.66 2.02 0.99
C PRO A 192 18.90 3.22 1.93
N ILE A 193 17.85 3.62 2.63
CA ILE A 193 17.89 4.71 3.61
C ILE A 193 18.27 4.14 4.98
N PRO A 194 19.26 4.71 5.69
CA PRO A 194 19.66 4.21 7.00
C PRO A 194 18.52 4.23 8.02
N ALA A 195 18.36 3.12 8.76
CA ALA A 195 17.36 2.99 9.82
C ALA A 195 17.53 4.10 10.88
N LYS A 196 16.59 5.05 10.88
CA LYS A 196 16.50 6.15 11.84
C LYS A 196 15.04 6.40 12.15
N LYS A 197 14.76 6.79 13.40
CA LYS A 197 13.41 7.15 13.79
C LYS A 197 13.00 8.42 13.04
N THR A 198 11.92 8.34 12.28
CA THR A 198 11.33 9.47 11.57
C THR A 198 10.61 10.38 12.55
N GLU A 199 10.84 11.69 12.43
CA GLU A 199 10.10 12.69 13.19
C GLU A 199 8.82 13.06 12.43
N THR A 200 7.68 12.61 12.95
CA THR A 200 6.34 12.90 12.41
C THR A 200 5.59 13.84 13.35
N ARG A 201 4.86 14.80 12.79
CA ARG A 201 4.05 15.79 13.52
C ARG A 201 2.66 15.84 12.91
N PRO A 202 1.64 15.16 13.48
CA PRO A 202 0.27 15.28 13.00
C PRO A 202 -0.18 16.74 13.03
N PHE A 203 -0.66 17.25 11.90
CA PHE A 203 -1.10 18.65 11.74
C PHE A 203 -2.62 18.81 11.89
N GLY A 204 -3.31 17.67 11.91
CA GLY A 204 -4.73 17.56 12.14
C GLY A 204 -5.56 17.71 10.87
N VAL A 205 -6.87 17.74 11.08
CA VAL A 205 -7.87 17.75 10.01
C VAL A 205 -8.15 19.18 9.52
N PHE A 206 -8.52 19.28 8.26
CA PHE A 206 -8.97 20.47 7.57
C PHE A 206 -10.35 20.22 6.96
N ASP A 207 -11.24 21.21 7.07
CA ASP A 207 -12.55 21.19 6.41
C ASP A 207 -12.42 21.56 4.92
N ALA A 208 -11.70 20.72 4.18
CA ALA A 208 -11.47 20.83 2.76
C ALA A 208 -11.50 19.44 2.14
N ASN A 209 -11.95 19.35 0.88
CA ASN A 209 -12.04 18.10 0.14
C ASN A 209 -11.07 18.10 -1.04
N GLU A 210 -9.90 17.49 -0.84
CA GLU A 210 -8.83 17.38 -1.86
C GLU A 210 -9.21 16.52 -3.08
N GLY A 211 -10.36 15.83 -3.05
CA GLY A 211 -10.90 15.08 -4.19
C GLY A 211 -11.22 15.95 -5.41
N SER A 212 -11.06 17.27 -5.31
CA SER A 212 -11.20 18.21 -6.42
C SER A 212 -10.00 19.15 -6.56
N LYS A 213 -9.78 19.66 -7.78
CA LYS A 213 -8.76 20.69 -8.06
C LYS A 213 -8.90 21.93 -7.15
N LYS A 214 -10.14 22.38 -6.92
CA LYS A 214 -10.44 23.53 -6.06
C LYS A 214 -10.08 23.21 -4.60
N GLY A 215 -10.46 22.03 -4.12
CA GLY A 215 -10.24 21.65 -2.74
C GLY A 215 -8.76 21.41 -2.39
N ILE A 216 -7.93 20.96 -3.33
CA ILE A 216 -6.46 20.94 -3.12
C ILE A 216 -5.90 22.35 -2.92
N ILE A 217 -6.33 23.32 -3.74
CA ILE A 217 -5.86 24.71 -3.60
C ILE A 217 -6.27 25.28 -2.24
N GLU A 218 -7.53 25.07 -1.86
CA GLU A 218 -8.07 25.47 -0.57
C GLU A 218 -7.33 24.81 0.60
N LEU A 219 -7.07 23.50 0.52
CA LEU A 219 -6.30 22.76 1.51
C LEU A 219 -4.89 23.34 1.69
N LEU A 220 -4.16 23.58 0.60
CA LEU A 220 -2.80 24.11 0.66
C LEU A 220 -2.76 25.51 1.27
N ASP A 221 -3.78 26.34 0.98
CA ASP A 221 -3.91 27.66 1.60
C ASP A 221 -4.22 27.55 3.10
N LEU A 222 -5.12 26.64 3.50
CA LEU A 222 -5.42 26.38 4.90
C LEU A 222 -4.20 25.84 5.67
N ILE A 223 -3.40 24.97 5.07
CA ILE A 223 -2.15 24.46 5.65
C ILE A 223 -1.17 25.61 5.87
N ARG A 224 -0.96 26.47 4.86
CA ARG A 224 -0.12 27.66 4.94
C ARG A 224 -0.58 28.62 6.05
N LEU A 225 -1.89 28.91 6.10
CA LEU A 225 -2.48 29.78 7.12
C LEU A 225 -2.31 29.20 8.53
N ARG A 226 -2.52 27.89 8.72
CA ARG A 226 -2.31 27.21 10.01
C ARG A 226 -0.82 27.20 10.41
N ALA A 227 0.08 27.10 9.43
CA ALA A 227 1.52 27.20 9.64
C ALA A 227 1.99 28.65 9.88
N THR A 228 1.09 29.64 9.74
CA THR A 228 1.37 31.08 9.86
C THR A 228 2.49 31.54 8.94
N MET A 229 2.51 31.04 7.71
CA MET A 229 3.50 31.40 6.68
C MET A 229 2.89 32.37 5.67
N GLU A 230 3.64 33.42 5.33
CA GLU A 230 3.23 34.36 4.28
C GLU A 230 3.32 33.70 2.89
N PRO A 231 2.51 34.13 1.90
CA PRO A 231 2.53 33.55 0.55
C PRO A 231 3.92 33.51 -0.09
N GLU A 232 4.73 34.56 0.08
CA GLU A 232 6.07 34.68 -0.47
C GLU A 232 7.04 33.69 0.18
N GLU A 233 6.92 33.48 1.50
CA GLU A 233 7.74 32.51 2.23
C GLU A 233 7.38 31.07 1.83
N TRP A 234 6.09 30.79 1.68
CA TRP A 234 5.60 29.49 1.25
C TRP A 234 6.08 29.16 -0.16
N ALA A 235 5.85 30.08 -1.11
CA ALA A 235 6.16 29.89 -2.52
C ALA A 235 7.66 30.00 -2.85
N GLY A 236 8.47 30.59 -1.96
CA GLY A 236 9.90 30.77 -2.14
C GLY A 236 10.74 29.50 -2.04
N LYS A 237 10.18 28.38 -1.55
CA LYS A 237 10.86 27.09 -1.44
C LYS A 237 10.02 25.97 -2.03
N VAL A 238 10.66 24.91 -2.51
CA VAL A 238 9.97 23.68 -2.92
C VAL A 238 9.26 23.07 -1.72
N ARG A 239 7.98 22.67 -1.90
CA ARG A 239 7.16 21.98 -0.89
C ARG A 239 6.84 20.58 -1.39
N VAL A 240 7.25 19.56 -0.64
CA VAL A 240 6.93 18.18 -0.98
C VAL A 240 5.50 17.88 -0.55
N LEU A 241 4.66 17.53 -1.51
CA LEU A 241 3.25 17.23 -1.31
C LEU A 241 3.04 15.73 -1.57
N SER A 242 2.62 15.01 -0.55
CA SER A 242 2.51 13.55 -0.56
C SER A 242 1.05 13.14 -0.40
N GLY A 243 0.57 12.30 -1.31
CA GLY A 243 -0.80 11.78 -1.29
C GLY A 243 -0.97 10.61 -2.26
N ASP A 244 -2.20 10.21 -2.53
CA ASP A 244 -2.50 9.17 -3.51
C ASP A 244 -2.38 9.69 -4.97
N TRP A 245 -2.71 8.83 -5.94
CA TRP A 245 -2.72 9.21 -7.35
C TRP A 245 -3.69 10.37 -7.64
N LEU A 246 -4.90 10.34 -7.07
CA LEU A 246 -5.92 11.35 -7.36
C LEU A 246 -5.46 12.72 -6.87
N THR A 247 -4.82 12.77 -5.71
CA THR A 247 -4.19 13.96 -5.14
C THR A 247 -3.14 14.53 -6.09
N SER A 248 -2.18 13.70 -6.51
CA SER A 248 -1.12 14.11 -7.45
C SER A 248 -1.68 14.54 -8.80
N ALA A 249 -2.73 13.89 -9.30
CA ALA A 249 -3.40 14.24 -10.56
C ALA A 249 -4.14 15.57 -10.46
N ASN A 250 -4.93 15.77 -9.40
CA ASN A 250 -5.66 17.01 -9.16
C ASN A 250 -4.71 18.20 -8.98
N PHE A 251 -3.59 18.02 -8.27
CA PHE A 251 -2.57 19.07 -8.12
C PHE A 251 -1.94 19.43 -9.48
N ARG A 252 -1.56 18.43 -10.30
CA ARG A 252 -1.04 18.66 -11.65
C ARG A 252 -2.03 19.40 -12.54
N HIS A 253 -3.32 19.02 -12.49
CA HIS A 253 -4.36 19.70 -13.25
C HIS A 253 -4.59 21.13 -12.76
N ALA A 254 -4.61 21.37 -11.44
CA ALA A 254 -4.70 22.71 -10.88
C ALA A 254 -3.52 23.59 -11.35
N ARG A 255 -2.28 23.07 -11.28
CA ARG A 255 -1.08 23.75 -11.78
C ARG A 255 -1.15 24.04 -13.29
N ARG A 256 -1.74 23.14 -14.07
CA ARG A 256 -1.95 23.36 -15.52
C ARG A 256 -2.91 24.50 -15.79
N ASP A 257 -4.05 24.51 -15.11
CA ASP A 257 -5.12 25.49 -15.36
C ASP A 257 -4.74 26.89 -14.87
N ARG A 258 -3.80 26.98 -13.92
CA ARG A 258 -3.33 28.23 -13.30
C ARG A 258 -2.00 28.74 -13.85
N ARG A 259 -1.54 28.22 -14.99
CA ARG A 259 -0.21 28.56 -15.54
C ARG A 259 -0.04 30.05 -15.87
N ASP A 260 -1.14 30.71 -16.22
CA ASP A 260 -1.19 32.11 -16.67
C ASP A 260 -1.50 33.07 -15.50
N ASP A 261 -1.56 32.57 -14.26
CA ASP A 261 -1.77 33.38 -13.06
C ASP A 261 -0.55 34.27 -12.76
N VAL A 262 -0.79 35.36 -12.03
CA VAL A 262 0.17 36.45 -11.85
C VAL A 262 1.33 36.06 -10.93
N THR A 263 1.05 35.40 -9.81
CA THR A 263 2.06 35.12 -8.78
C THR A 263 2.54 33.67 -8.79
N PRO A 264 3.81 33.39 -8.40
CA PRO A 264 4.31 32.01 -8.23
C PRO A 264 3.46 31.15 -7.28
N MET A 265 2.87 31.79 -6.26
CA MET A 265 1.94 31.15 -5.33
C MET A 265 0.69 30.65 -6.04
N GLU A 266 0.03 31.51 -6.82
CA GLU A 266 -1.17 31.15 -7.58
C GLU A 266 -0.87 30.13 -8.69
N ARG A 267 0.31 30.19 -9.32
CA ARG A 267 0.77 29.20 -10.30
C ARG A 267 1.16 27.85 -9.68
N LEU A 268 1.16 27.72 -8.35
CA LEU A 268 1.53 26.51 -7.60
C LEU A 268 2.94 25.98 -7.93
N GLU A 269 3.87 26.87 -8.27
CA GLU A 269 5.22 26.50 -8.73
C GLU A 269 6.06 25.80 -7.64
N TYR A 270 5.75 26.11 -6.37
CA TYR A 270 6.42 25.56 -5.20
C TYR A 270 6.19 24.06 -5.01
N GLY A 271 5.02 23.53 -5.37
CA GLY A 271 4.61 22.19 -4.98
C GLY A 271 5.25 21.10 -5.83
N GLU A 272 5.93 20.16 -5.20
CA GLU A 272 6.47 18.94 -5.79
C GLU A 272 5.64 17.75 -5.29
N GLU A 273 4.69 17.33 -6.10
CA GLU A 273 3.77 16.23 -5.79
C GLU A 273 4.45 14.86 -5.91
N VAL A 274 4.13 13.91 -5.02
CA VAL A 274 4.62 12.53 -5.09
C VAL A 274 3.56 11.55 -4.59
N SER A 275 3.14 10.65 -5.48
CA SER A 275 2.23 9.56 -5.14
C SER A 275 2.89 8.57 -4.18
N GLN A 276 2.14 8.12 -3.17
CA GLN A 276 2.66 7.36 -2.03
C GLN A 276 2.49 5.84 -2.18
N LEU A 277 3.39 5.09 -1.53
CA LEU A 277 3.68 3.69 -1.83
C LEU A 277 2.60 2.69 -1.39
N PHE A 278 1.84 2.97 -0.32
CA PHE A 278 0.81 2.04 0.13
C PHE A 278 -0.29 1.88 -0.92
N HIS A 279 -0.69 2.97 -1.57
CA HIS A 279 -1.66 2.89 -2.64
C HIS A 279 -1.13 2.13 -3.87
N PHE A 280 0.17 2.14 -4.16
CA PHE A 280 0.74 1.25 -5.19
C PHE A 280 0.62 -0.22 -4.79
N ALA A 281 0.88 -0.57 -3.52
CA ALA A 281 0.67 -1.94 -3.01
C ALA A 281 -0.80 -2.35 -3.07
N LEU A 282 -1.73 -1.42 -2.79
CA LEU A 282 -3.17 -1.62 -2.92
C LEU A 282 -3.55 -1.99 -4.35
N GLN A 283 -3.07 -1.21 -5.31
CA GLN A 283 -3.34 -1.42 -6.73
C GLN A 283 -2.67 -2.70 -7.26
N ALA A 284 -1.47 -3.04 -6.80
CA ALA A 284 -0.81 -4.32 -7.09
C ALA A 284 -1.62 -5.51 -6.59
N THR A 285 -2.18 -5.42 -5.38
CA THR A 285 -3.08 -6.45 -4.84
C THR A 285 -4.33 -6.58 -5.72
N GLN A 286 -4.95 -5.45 -6.09
CA GLN A 286 -6.11 -5.43 -6.98
C GLN A 286 -5.78 -6.00 -8.36
N MET A 287 -4.59 -5.73 -8.90
CA MET A 287 -4.09 -6.25 -10.17
C MET A 287 -3.94 -7.77 -10.11
N ILE A 288 -3.25 -8.30 -9.09
CA ILE A 288 -3.03 -9.74 -8.93
C ILE A 288 -4.38 -10.46 -8.77
N MET A 289 -5.29 -9.90 -7.96
CA MET A 289 -6.64 -10.44 -7.83
C MET A 289 -7.36 -10.42 -9.19
N ARG A 290 -7.36 -9.30 -9.91
CA ARG A 290 -8.00 -9.24 -11.24
C ARG A 290 -7.47 -10.29 -12.20
N THR A 291 -6.14 -10.42 -12.28
CA THR A 291 -5.47 -11.30 -13.25
C THR A 291 -5.61 -12.78 -12.88
N HIS A 292 -5.57 -13.12 -11.59
CA HIS A 292 -5.42 -14.51 -11.13
C HIS A 292 -6.61 -15.05 -10.33
N PHE A 293 -7.67 -14.27 -10.11
CA PHE A 293 -8.83 -14.76 -9.36
C PHE A 293 -9.57 -15.89 -10.06
N GLY A 294 -9.79 -15.76 -11.38
CA GLY A 294 -10.31 -16.80 -12.25
C GLY A 294 -11.60 -17.48 -11.76
N THR A 295 -11.86 -18.69 -12.28
CA THR A 295 -12.95 -19.54 -11.80
C THR A 295 -12.38 -20.86 -11.27
N ALA A 296 -12.89 -21.31 -10.12
CA ALA A 296 -12.47 -22.58 -9.51
C ALA A 296 -12.85 -23.82 -10.35
N ILE A 297 -13.76 -23.66 -11.32
CA ILE A 297 -14.25 -24.74 -12.19
C ILE A 297 -13.24 -25.01 -13.31
N ASP A 298 -12.77 -23.95 -13.97
CA ASP A 298 -11.93 -24.07 -15.16
C ASP A 298 -10.44 -24.20 -14.79
N ASP A 299 -10.06 -23.65 -13.64
CA ASP A 299 -8.68 -23.60 -13.18
C ASP A 299 -8.57 -23.84 -11.66
N PRO A 300 -8.02 -25.00 -11.24
CA PRO A 300 -7.82 -25.31 -9.84
C PRO A 300 -6.74 -24.46 -9.17
N LEU A 301 -5.90 -23.78 -9.96
CA LEU A 301 -4.83 -22.88 -9.52
C LEU A 301 -5.28 -21.42 -9.53
N SER A 302 -6.57 -21.16 -9.66
CA SER A 302 -7.14 -19.83 -9.50
C SER A 302 -7.19 -19.41 -8.03
N LEU A 303 -7.06 -18.12 -7.73
CA LEU A 303 -7.20 -17.64 -6.34
C LEU A 303 -8.62 -17.89 -5.81
N SER A 304 -9.63 -17.95 -6.68
CA SER A 304 -10.99 -18.37 -6.32
C SER A 304 -11.03 -19.82 -5.78
N SER A 305 -10.31 -20.74 -6.43
CA SER A 305 -10.15 -22.13 -5.97
C SER A 305 -9.48 -22.19 -4.58
N HIS A 306 -8.35 -21.50 -4.41
CA HIS A 306 -7.63 -21.47 -3.13
C HIS A 306 -8.46 -20.79 -2.02
N LYS A 307 -9.18 -19.72 -2.33
CA LYS A 307 -10.10 -19.04 -1.39
C LYS A 307 -11.19 -19.98 -0.90
N GLY A 308 -11.81 -20.74 -1.82
CA GLY A 308 -12.85 -21.72 -1.50
C GLY A 308 -12.33 -22.87 -0.65
N LEU A 309 -11.14 -23.39 -0.98
CA LEU A 309 -10.50 -24.47 -0.25
C LEU A 309 -10.13 -24.07 1.19
N LEU A 310 -9.65 -22.84 1.38
CA LEU A 310 -9.33 -22.26 2.69
C LEU A 310 -10.58 -21.80 3.49
N GLY A 311 -11.80 -21.99 2.97
CA GLY A 311 -13.03 -21.61 3.66
C GLY A 311 -13.18 -20.11 3.91
N ARG A 312 -12.51 -19.25 3.13
CA ARG A 312 -12.52 -17.80 3.33
C ARG A 312 -13.84 -17.19 2.85
N VAL A 313 -14.61 -16.61 3.77
CA VAL A 313 -15.99 -16.12 3.53
C VAL A 313 -16.12 -14.67 3.07
N TRP A 314 -15.03 -13.90 2.98
CA TRP A 314 -15.11 -12.49 2.59
C TRP A 314 -15.61 -12.32 1.15
N ASP A 315 -16.37 -11.24 0.91
CA ASP A 315 -16.98 -10.93 -0.39
C ASP A 315 -15.90 -10.47 -1.37
N HIS A 316 -15.74 -11.18 -2.48
CA HIS A 316 -14.80 -10.80 -3.53
C HIS A 316 -15.27 -9.56 -4.30
N ASN A 317 -16.52 -9.12 -4.12
CA ASN A 317 -17.05 -7.88 -4.67
C ASN A 317 -16.82 -6.67 -3.75
N ALA A 318 -16.40 -6.89 -2.51
CA ALA A 318 -15.94 -5.85 -1.58
C ALA A 318 -14.72 -6.37 -0.78
N PRO A 319 -13.62 -6.75 -1.45
CA PRO A 319 -12.49 -7.32 -0.75
C PRO A 319 -11.79 -6.27 0.09
N ASN A 320 -11.42 -6.65 1.31
CA ASN A 320 -10.48 -5.89 2.12
C ASN A 320 -9.05 -6.20 1.65
N TYR A 321 -8.20 -5.17 1.56
CA TYR A 321 -6.78 -5.30 1.21
C TYR A 321 -6.06 -6.39 2.02
N ALA A 322 -6.23 -6.44 3.34
CA ALA A 322 -5.54 -7.41 4.19
C ALA A 322 -5.94 -8.85 3.83
N ALA A 323 -7.24 -9.07 3.56
CA ALA A 323 -7.77 -10.37 3.19
C ALA A 323 -7.27 -10.85 1.81
N ALA A 324 -7.20 -9.93 0.84
CA ALA A 324 -6.67 -10.21 -0.50
C ALA A 324 -5.16 -10.45 -0.48
N LYS A 325 -4.39 -9.57 0.20
CA LYS A 325 -2.95 -9.74 0.43
C LYS A 325 -2.65 -11.07 1.12
N SER A 326 -3.41 -11.42 2.16
CA SER A 326 -3.24 -12.70 2.85
C SER A 326 -3.46 -13.87 1.88
N LEU A 327 -4.49 -13.84 1.04
CA LEU A 327 -4.77 -14.92 0.09
C LEU A 327 -3.65 -15.09 -0.95
N ILE A 328 -3.16 -13.97 -1.50
CA ILE A 328 -2.04 -13.96 -2.45
C ILE A 328 -0.80 -14.61 -1.82
N ARG A 329 -0.43 -14.20 -0.60
CA ARG A 329 0.74 -14.74 0.10
C ARG A 329 0.58 -16.23 0.46
N HIS A 330 -0.56 -16.63 1.00
CA HIS A 330 -0.84 -18.05 1.29
C HIS A 330 -0.73 -18.92 0.03
N SER A 331 -1.32 -18.46 -1.07
CA SER A 331 -1.25 -19.15 -2.36
C SER A 331 0.19 -19.25 -2.88
N LEU A 332 0.98 -18.17 -2.76
CA LEU A 332 2.39 -18.15 -3.18
C LEU A 332 3.25 -19.12 -2.36
N ILE A 333 3.16 -19.05 -1.03
CA ILE A 333 3.94 -19.90 -0.13
C ILE A 333 3.61 -21.38 -0.37
N ALA A 334 2.31 -21.72 -0.47
CA ALA A 334 1.89 -23.09 -0.74
C ALA A 334 2.46 -23.62 -2.07
N ARG A 335 2.46 -22.79 -3.14
CA ARG A 335 3.04 -23.18 -4.44
C ARG A 335 4.55 -23.42 -4.33
N ILE A 336 5.29 -22.52 -3.69
CA ILE A 336 6.73 -22.65 -3.50
C ILE A 336 7.05 -23.94 -2.72
N LEU A 337 6.32 -24.22 -1.64
CA LEU A 337 6.50 -25.44 -0.86
C LEU A 337 6.11 -26.71 -1.65
N HIS A 338 5.05 -26.66 -2.46
CA HIS A 338 4.66 -27.78 -3.32
C HIS A 338 5.66 -28.04 -4.45
N ILE A 339 6.24 -27.00 -5.05
CA ILE A 339 7.32 -27.12 -6.03
C ILE A 339 8.58 -27.69 -5.34
N THR A 340 8.91 -27.20 -4.14
CA THR A 340 10.01 -27.74 -3.31
C THR A 340 9.82 -29.25 -3.09
N MET A 341 8.64 -29.67 -2.64
CA MET A 341 8.27 -31.07 -2.47
C MET A 341 8.44 -31.86 -3.78
N THR A 342 8.06 -31.27 -4.91
CA THR A 342 8.18 -31.89 -6.24
C THR A 342 9.63 -32.09 -6.68
N ILE A 343 10.50 -31.09 -6.50
CA ILE A 343 11.93 -31.15 -6.84
C ILE A 343 12.64 -32.20 -5.98
N LEU A 344 12.32 -32.25 -4.69
CA LEU A 344 12.87 -33.23 -3.74
C LEU A 344 12.33 -34.65 -3.94
N GLY A 345 11.35 -34.84 -4.83
CA GLY A 345 10.76 -36.16 -5.13
C GLY A 345 9.79 -36.68 -4.07
N PHE A 346 9.36 -35.83 -3.14
CA PHE A 346 8.39 -36.18 -2.09
C PHE A 346 6.96 -36.13 -2.63
N SER A 347 6.05 -36.90 -2.06
CA SER A 347 4.62 -36.91 -2.43
C SER A 347 3.68 -36.68 -1.24
N ARG A 348 4.20 -36.57 -0.02
CA ARG A 348 3.41 -36.36 1.20
C ARG A 348 3.94 -35.19 2.00
N TRP A 349 3.02 -34.46 2.63
CA TRP A 349 3.34 -33.41 3.59
C TRP A 349 4.29 -33.89 4.71
N SER A 350 4.12 -35.14 5.17
CA SER A 350 4.98 -35.73 6.20
C SER A 350 6.43 -35.90 5.76
N GLU A 351 6.70 -36.09 4.46
CA GLU A 351 8.06 -36.20 3.93
C GLU A 351 8.72 -34.82 3.91
N LEU A 352 7.97 -33.79 3.48
CA LEU A 352 8.43 -32.40 3.55
C LEU A 352 8.68 -31.97 5.01
N ALA A 353 7.83 -32.40 5.95
CA ALA A 353 7.99 -32.11 7.37
C ALA A 353 9.18 -32.81 8.04
N ALA A 354 9.63 -33.93 7.47
CA ALA A 354 10.79 -34.66 7.93
C ALA A 354 12.10 -34.21 7.25
N TRP A 355 12.01 -33.37 6.22
CA TRP A 355 13.15 -32.88 5.48
C TRP A 355 13.92 -31.83 6.29
N THR A 356 15.24 -31.86 6.17
CA THR A 356 16.15 -30.85 6.70
C THR A 356 17.24 -30.62 5.65
N PRO A 357 17.51 -29.37 5.24
CA PRO A 357 18.57 -29.07 4.29
C PRO A 357 19.95 -29.35 4.92
N THR A 358 20.92 -29.78 4.10
CA THR A 358 22.29 -30.01 4.57
C THR A 358 23.03 -28.69 4.78
N SER A 359 22.70 -27.68 3.97
CA SER A 359 23.34 -26.38 4.00
C SER A 359 22.43 -25.27 3.45
N TYR A 360 22.80 -24.02 3.72
CA TYR A 360 22.19 -22.83 3.08
C TYR A 360 22.22 -22.94 1.54
N LYS A 361 23.31 -23.47 0.99
CA LYS A 361 23.54 -23.58 -0.45
C LYS A 361 22.52 -24.50 -1.11
N ASP A 362 22.10 -25.56 -0.42
CA ASP A 362 21.08 -26.50 -0.92
C ASP A 362 19.74 -25.78 -1.10
N VAL A 363 19.37 -24.91 -0.15
CA VAL A 363 18.12 -24.13 -0.21
C VAL A 363 18.21 -23.05 -1.28
N GLU A 364 19.37 -22.40 -1.43
CA GLU A 364 19.61 -21.39 -2.45
C GLU A 364 19.55 -22.01 -3.86
N GLU A 365 20.21 -23.15 -4.10
CA GLU A 365 20.16 -23.88 -5.38
C GLU A 365 18.73 -24.31 -5.74
N LEU A 366 17.98 -24.77 -4.72
CA LEU A 366 16.56 -25.09 -4.88
C LEU A 366 15.74 -23.84 -5.26
N ALA A 367 15.99 -22.70 -4.62
CA ALA A 367 15.32 -21.44 -4.94
C ALA A 367 15.66 -20.93 -6.35
N GLU A 368 16.91 -21.09 -6.80
CA GLU A 368 17.33 -20.79 -8.18
C GLU A 368 16.59 -21.65 -9.20
N GLU A 369 16.47 -22.96 -8.93
CA GLU A 369 15.72 -23.88 -9.79
C GLU A 369 14.23 -23.52 -9.84
N ILE A 370 13.63 -23.20 -8.69
CA ILE A 370 12.24 -22.76 -8.58
C ILE A 370 12.02 -21.50 -9.42
N TRP A 371 12.88 -20.50 -9.25
CA TRP A 371 12.76 -19.25 -10.00
C TRP A 371 12.86 -19.48 -11.51
N ALA A 372 13.89 -20.21 -11.96
CA ALA A 372 14.18 -20.39 -13.38
C ALA A 372 13.05 -21.13 -14.12
N LYS A 373 12.40 -22.09 -13.47
CA LYS A 373 11.39 -22.97 -14.09
C LYS A 373 9.95 -22.58 -13.76
N TRP A 374 9.69 -21.83 -12.69
CA TRP A 374 8.32 -21.51 -12.23
C TRP A 374 8.05 -20.03 -11.92
N ALA A 375 8.98 -19.10 -12.17
CA ALA A 375 8.76 -17.68 -11.87
C ALA A 375 9.14 -16.71 -13.01
N THR A 376 9.27 -17.20 -14.25
CA THR A 376 9.69 -16.38 -15.41
C THR A 376 8.64 -16.36 -16.52
N SER A 377 8.62 -15.29 -17.30
CA SER A 377 7.74 -15.16 -18.48
C SER A 377 8.03 -16.25 -19.50
N GLU A 378 9.31 -16.55 -19.71
CA GLU A 378 9.81 -17.58 -20.62
C GLU A 378 9.31 -18.97 -20.24
N ALA A 379 9.30 -19.30 -18.94
CA ALA A 379 8.77 -20.56 -18.45
C ALA A 379 7.25 -20.67 -18.67
N ALA A 380 6.51 -19.57 -18.45
CA ALA A 380 5.06 -19.55 -18.70
C ALA A 380 4.73 -19.65 -20.20
N GLU A 381 5.50 -19.00 -21.06
CA GLU A 381 5.39 -19.14 -22.52
C GLU A 381 5.71 -20.55 -22.98
N HIS A 382 6.72 -21.19 -22.38
CA HIS A 382 7.00 -22.59 -22.62
C HIS A 382 5.82 -23.48 -22.23
N ALA A 383 5.21 -23.27 -21.05
CA ALA A 383 4.01 -23.99 -20.64
C ALA A 383 2.83 -23.79 -21.62
N LYS A 384 2.61 -22.56 -22.10
CA LYS A 384 1.63 -22.28 -23.15
C LYS A 384 1.92 -23.02 -24.45
N SER A 385 3.19 -23.12 -24.86
CA SER A 385 3.58 -23.88 -26.04
C SER A 385 3.24 -25.38 -25.93
N GLN A 386 3.19 -25.90 -24.69
CA GLN A 386 2.75 -27.26 -24.39
C GLN A 386 1.22 -27.40 -24.28
N ASN A 387 0.47 -26.31 -24.47
CA ASN A 387 -0.99 -26.22 -24.28
C ASN A 387 -1.42 -26.53 -22.83
N ASP A 388 -0.63 -26.09 -21.85
CA ASP A 388 -0.96 -26.21 -20.43
C ASP A 388 -1.26 -24.83 -19.83
N ASP A 389 -2.52 -24.39 -19.95
CA ASP A 389 -2.94 -23.11 -19.39
C ASP A 389 -2.85 -23.07 -17.86
N TRP A 390 -3.01 -24.22 -17.18
CA TRP A 390 -2.88 -24.27 -15.72
C TRP A 390 -1.44 -23.99 -15.29
N ALA A 391 -0.47 -24.67 -15.91
CA ALA A 391 0.94 -24.44 -15.63
C ALA A 391 1.37 -23.02 -16.01
N ALA A 392 0.91 -22.50 -17.16
CA ALA A 392 1.20 -21.12 -17.54
C ALA A 392 0.64 -20.11 -16.52
N HIS A 393 -0.59 -20.31 -16.06
CA HIS A 393 -1.23 -19.44 -15.09
C HIS A 393 -0.49 -19.45 -13.74
N ASP A 394 -0.11 -20.63 -13.28
CA ASP A 394 0.66 -20.83 -12.06
C ASP A 394 1.97 -20.06 -12.07
N ILE A 395 2.74 -20.17 -13.17
CA ILE A 395 4.02 -19.49 -13.34
C ILE A 395 3.85 -17.96 -13.35
N TYR A 396 2.85 -17.44 -14.08
CA TYR A 396 2.57 -16.00 -14.07
C TYR A 396 2.17 -15.52 -12.68
N PHE A 397 1.34 -16.28 -11.96
CA PHE A 397 0.96 -15.94 -10.58
C PHE A 397 2.16 -15.89 -9.65
N ILE A 398 3.05 -16.89 -9.69
CA ILE A 398 4.25 -16.94 -8.84
C ILE A 398 5.13 -15.72 -9.13
N ARG A 399 5.39 -15.40 -10.41
CA ARG A 399 6.16 -14.22 -10.80
C ARG A 399 5.54 -12.92 -10.26
N ASP A 400 4.26 -12.71 -10.53
CA ASP A 400 3.58 -11.45 -10.20
C ASP A 400 3.44 -11.28 -8.68
N ALA A 401 3.22 -12.37 -7.93
CA ALA A 401 3.18 -12.36 -6.48
C ALA A 401 4.58 -12.18 -5.84
N LEU A 402 5.65 -12.70 -6.44
CA LEU A 402 7.02 -12.44 -5.99
C LEU A 402 7.39 -10.96 -6.18
N PHE A 403 7.00 -10.33 -7.29
CA PHE A 403 7.24 -8.89 -7.50
C PHE A 403 6.49 -8.03 -6.48
N PHE A 404 5.28 -8.46 -6.08
CA PHE A 404 4.56 -7.83 -4.99
C PHE A 404 5.28 -8.00 -3.64
N CYS A 405 5.76 -9.20 -3.31
CA CYS A 405 6.53 -9.42 -2.09
C CYS A 405 7.85 -8.62 -2.06
N GLU A 406 8.52 -8.51 -3.21
CA GLU A 406 9.73 -7.69 -3.39
C GLU A 406 9.45 -6.20 -3.14
N PHE A 407 8.28 -5.71 -3.56
CA PHE A 407 7.89 -4.32 -3.30
C PHE A 407 7.68 -4.08 -1.82
N GLU A 408 6.96 -4.97 -1.16
CA GLU A 408 6.73 -4.86 0.28
C GLU A 408 8.03 -4.95 1.07
N GLN A 409 8.95 -5.83 0.68
CA GLN A 409 10.26 -5.92 1.31
C GLN A 409 11.11 -4.67 1.05
N ALA A 410 11.09 -4.11 -0.16
CA ALA A 410 11.75 -2.84 -0.46
C ALA A 410 11.20 -1.68 0.38
N VAL A 411 9.89 -1.67 0.65
CA VAL A 411 9.27 -0.70 1.56
C VAL A 411 9.72 -0.91 3.00
N SER A 412 9.71 -2.14 3.51
CA SER A 412 10.10 -2.46 4.88
C SER A 412 11.55 -2.10 5.22
N TYR A 413 12.43 -2.10 4.22
CA TYR A 413 13.84 -1.72 4.36
C TYR A 413 14.17 -0.31 3.81
N ALA A 414 13.14 0.48 3.46
CA ALA A 414 13.27 1.82 2.88
C ALA A 414 14.32 1.91 1.74
N ASP A 415 14.16 1.04 0.74
CA ASP A 415 15.00 1.00 -0.45
C ASP A 415 14.27 1.60 -1.66
N PRO A 416 14.41 2.92 -1.92
CA PRO A 416 13.75 3.58 -3.03
C PRO A 416 14.21 3.09 -4.40
N GLY A 417 15.46 2.61 -4.54
CA GLY A 417 15.94 2.10 -5.81
C GLY A 417 15.23 0.81 -6.20
N ARG A 418 15.10 -0.13 -5.26
CA ARG A 418 14.32 -1.37 -5.44
C ARG A 418 12.86 -1.08 -5.80
N VAL A 419 12.23 -0.13 -5.09
CA VAL A 419 10.87 0.35 -5.42
C VAL A 419 10.76 0.82 -6.86
N LEU A 420 11.69 1.68 -7.31
CA LEU A 420 11.70 2.20 -8.68
C LEU A 420 11.92 1.11 -9.73
N ARG A 421 12.70 0.06 -9.44
CA ARG A 421 12.88 -1.08 -10.35
C ARG A 421 11.56 -1.81 -10.55
N ILE A 422 10.85 -2.12 -9.47
CA ILE A 422 9.54 -2.79 -9.54
C ILE A 422 8.53 -1.92 -10.29
N MET A 423 8.55 -0.59 -10.07
CA MET A 423 7.68 0.34 -10.80
C MET A 423 7.85 0.26 -12.32
N LYS A 424 9.01 -0.14 -12.87
CA LYS A 424 9.17 -0.39 -14.31
C LYS A 424 8.31 -1.56 -14.79
N TYR A 425 8.29 -2.65 -14.04
CA TYR A 425 7.46 -3.82 -14.34
C TYR A 425 5.98 -3.52 -14.10
N TRP A 426 5.65 -2.84 -13.01
CA TRP A 426 4.27 -2.42 -12.71
C TRP A 426 3.72 -1.39 -13.71
N CYS A 427 4.57 -0.53 -14.28
CA CYS A 427 4.16 0.36 -15.37
C CYS A 427 3.57 -0.42 -16.56
N LEU A 428 4.10 -1.63 -16.82
CA LEU A 428 3.60 -2.54 -17.84
C LEU A 428 2.42 -3.37 -17.31
N ALA A 429 2.59 -4.02 -16.16
CA ALA A 429 1.59 -4.92 -15.58
C ALA A 429 0.26 -4.19 -15.29
N PHE A 430 0.29 -3.01 -14.67
CA PHE A 430 -0.90 -2.19 -14.45
C PHE A 430 -1.58 -1.81 -15.76
N ARG A 431 -0.80 -1.52 -16.81
CA ARG A 431 -1.37 -1.18 -18.12
C ARG A 431 -2.10 -2.37 -18.73
N GLY A 432 -1.49 -3.55 -18.69
CA GLY A 432 -2.09 -4.78 -19.20
C GLY A 432 -3.30 -5.24 -18.38
N ALA A 433 -3.29 -4.97 -17.07
CA ALA A 433 -4.40 -5.25 -16.17
C ALA A 433 -5.52 -4.21 -16.19
N GLY A 434 -5.47 -3.22 -17.08
CA GLY A 434 -6.50 -2.16 -17.20
C GLY A 434 -6.46 -1.09 -16.11
N GLN A 435 -5.44 -1.07 -15.25
CA GLN A 435 -5.21 -0.06 -14.21
C GLN A 435 -4.47 1.16 -14.77
N HIS A 436 -5.12 1.90 -15.68
CA HIS A 436 -4.48 2.94 -16.47
C HIS A 436 -3.94 4.12 -15.66
N ASN A 437 -4.59 4.46 -14.54
CA ASN A 437 -4.17 5.55 -13.66
C ASN A 437 -2.79 5.29 -13.05
N TYR A 438 -2.63 4.15 -12.38
CA TYR A 438 -1.37 3.78 -11.74
C TYR A 438 -0.28 3.37 -12.74
N ALA A 439 -0.64 2.82 -13.90
CA ALA A 439 0.32 2.62 -14.99
C ALA A 439 0.96 3.95 -15.44
N ARG A 440 0.15 4.99 -15.62
CA ARG A 440 0.63 6.34 -15.96
C ARG A 440 1.41 6.96 -14.81
N GLU A 441 1.02 6.69 -13.58
CA GLU A 441 1.73 7.21 -12.41
C GLU A 441 3.13 6.59 -12.25
N CYS A 442 3.28 5.28 -12.51
CA CYS A 442 4.61 4.67 -12.60
C CYS A 442 5.46 5.37 -13.68
N ALA A 443 4.90 5.57 -14.88
CA ALA A 443 5.62 6.28 -15.96
C ALA A 443 5.98 7.72 -15.57
N GLU A 444 5.07 8.43 -14.89
CA GLU A 444 5.29 9.78 -14.37
C GLU A 444 6.50 9.83 -13.42
N ILE A 445 6.52 8.95 -12.41
CA ILE A 445 7.61 8.87 -11.43
C ILE A 445 8.94 8.52 -12.13
N LEU A 446 8.96 7.47 -12.96
CA LEU A 446 10.17 7.01 -13.64
C LEU A 446 10.79 8.11 -14.53
N LEU A 447 9.97 8.81 -15.31
CA LEU A 447 10.45 9.88 -16.18
C LEU A 447 10.88 11.13 -15.39
N ARG A 448 10.17 11.47 -14.30
CA ARG A 448 10.57 12.58 -13.41
C ARG A 448 11.93 12.32 -12.79
N TRP A 449 12.14 11.13 -12.22
CA TRP A 449 13.42 10.73 -11.64
C TRP A 449 14.55 10.83 -12.66
N LYS A 450 14.29 10.42 -13.90
CA LYS A 450 15.32 10.40 -14.95
C LYS A 450 15.63 11.79 -15.53
N PHE A 451 14.63 12.64 -15.74
CA PHE A 451 14.79 13.84 -16.57
C PHE A 451 14.58 15.18 -15.86
N GLU A 452 13.82 15.22 -14.76
CA GLU A 452 13.28 16.49 -14.24
C GLU A 452 13.71 16.82 -12.81
N LEU A 453 14.13 15.84 -12.01
CA LEU A 453 14.59 16.09 -10.64
C LEU A 453 16.08 16.44 -10.59
N SER A 454 16.43 17.39 -9.71
CA SER A 454 17.80 17.53 -9.21
C SER A 454 18.19 16.35 -8.32
N ASP A 455 19.49 16.14 -8.08
CA ASP A 455 19.93 15.06 -7.16
C ASP A 455 19.44 15.32 -5.73
N GLY A 456 19.54 16.57 -5.27
CA GLY A 456 18.99 17.00 -3.98
C GLY A 456 17.50 16.69 -3.86
N LEU A 457 16.67 17.15 -4.81
CA LEU A 457 15.22 16.95 -4.75
C LEU A 457 14.83 15.47 -4.90
N ARG A 458 15.54 14.70 -5.73
CA ARG A 458 15.34 13.26 -5.86
C ARG A 458 15.48 12.56 -4.51
N LYS A 459 16.58 12.82 -3.80
CA LYS A 459 16.85 12.23 -2.49
C LYS A 459 15.81 12.61 -1.43
N VAL A 460 15.27 13.83 -1.51
CA VAL A 460 14.17 14.28 -0.65
C VAL A 460 12.90 13.47 -0.95
N LEU A 461 12.51 13.34 -2.22
CA LEU A 461 11.30 12.60 -2.59
C LEU A 461 11.43 11.10 -2.23
N GLU A 462 12.60 10.50 -2.46
CA GLU A 462 12.88 9.12 -2.08
C GLU A 462 12.71 8.90 -0.56
N ARG A 463 13.11 9.86 0.28
CA ARG A 463 12.90 9.81 1.73
C ARG A 463 11.45 10.05 2.14
N SER A 464 10.72 10.88 1.39
CA SER A 464 9.34 11.23 1.71
C SER A 464 8.36 10.06 1.63
N TRP A 465 8.74 8.98 0.93
CA TRP A 465 7.94 7.76 0.84
C TRP A 465 7.87 6.95 2.12
N PHE A 466 8.84 7.09 3.03
CA PHE A 466 9.03 6.15 4.13
C PHE A 466 8.93 6.83 5.50
N VAL A 467 8.32 6.11 6.45
CA VAL A 467 8.26 6.48 7.87
C VAL A 467 8.71 5.29 8.70
N ASN A 468 9.60 5.54 9.66
CA ASN A 468 10.02 4.56 10.66
C ASN A 468 9.73 5.08 12.05
N ARG A 469 8.71 4.52 12.70
CA ARG A 469 8.24 4.95 14.03
C ARG A 469 9.24 4.61 15.14
N TRP A 470 10.06 3.57 14.95
CA TRP A 470 10.91 2.99 16.00
C TRP A 470 12.40 3.20 15.76
N GLY A 471 12.81 3.55 14.54
CA GLY A 471 14.20 3.63 14.12
C GLY A 471 14.91 2.29 14.00
N LYS A 472 14.15 1.18 13.93
CA LYS A 472 14.68 -0.18 13.75
C LYS A 472 14.75 -0.54 12.28
N ASP A 473 15.76 -1.32 11.90
CA ASP A 473 15.88 -1.83 10.54
C ASP A 473 14.73 -2.80 10.20
N GLY A 474 14.36 -2.88 8.92
CA GLY A 474 13.25 -3.71 8.45
C GLY A 474 11.86 -3.27 8.92
N GLN A 475 11.72 -2.18 9.70
CA GLN A 475 10.46 -1.67 10.27
C GLN A 475 9.99 -0.32 9.68
N TRP A 476 10.30 -0.10 8.41
CA TRP A 476 9.75 1.04 7.68
C TRP A 476 8.34 0.74 7.15
N ILE A 477 7.52 1.79 7.09
CA ILE A 477 6.21 1.76 6.44
C ILE A 477 6.11 2.90 5.42
N ALA A 478 5.19 2.78 4.47
CA ALA A 478 4.86 3.87 3.57
C ALA A 478 4.25 5.06 4.34
N ALA A 479 4.56 6.29 3.91
CA ALA A 479 4.12 7.50 4.61
C ALA A 479 2.60 7.72 4.58
N ASP A 480 1.92 7.32 3.51
CA ASP A 480 0.46 7.31 3.43
C ASP A 480 -0.17 6.23 4.32
N LEU A 481 0.46 5.06 4.49
CA LEU A 481 0.02 4.08 5.49
C LEU A 481 0.14 4.65 6.92
N TYR A 482 1.20 5.40 7.22
CA TYR A 482 1.29 6.14 8.49
C TYR A 482 0.11 7.10 8.68
N LEU A 483 -0.27 7.84 7.63
CA LEU A 483 -1.41 8.77 7.70
C LEU A 483 -2.74 8.03 7.85
N GLU A 484 -2.92 6.88 7.18
CA GLU A 484 -4.14 6.08 7.33
C GLU A 484 -4.28 5.51 8.76
N GLN A 485 -3.16 5.14 9.40
CA GLN A 485 -3.16 4.82 10.84
C GLN A 485 -3.67 6.00 11.67
N MET A 486 -3.33 7.24 11.30
CA MET A 486 -3.87 8.43 11.97
C MET A 486 -5.36 8.61 11.70
N ASN A 487 -5.81 8.40 10.46
CA ASN A 487 -7.23 8.47 10.08
C ASN A 487 -8.08 7.48 10.90
N LEU A 488 -7.59 6.25 11.07
CA LEU A 488 -8.26 5.26 11.90
C LEU A 488 -8.31 5.64 13.38
N LEU A 489 -7.24 6.20 13.93
CA LEU A 489 -7.25 6.69 15.32
C LEU A 489 -8.25 7.84 15.48
N VAL A 490 -8.32 8.77 14.51
CA VAL A 490 -9.35 9.81 14.50
C VAL A 490 -10.75 9.16 14.46
N LYS A 491 -11.00 8.25 13.53
CA LYS A 491 -12.29 7.50 13.46
C LYS A 491 -12.63 6.85 14.80
N ARG A 492 -11.70 6.11 15.43
CA ARG A 492 -11.93 5.42 16.72
C ARG A 492 -12.24 6.39 17.87
N ILE A 493 -11.43 7.43 18.04
CA ILE A 493 -11.54 8.37 19.17
C ILE A 493 -12.79 9.25 19.07
N PHE A 494 -13.25 9.53 17.85
CA PHE A 494 -14.35 10.45 17.60
C PHE A 494 -15.69 9.76 17.34
N ILE A 495 -15.76 8.67 16.57
CA ILE A 495 -17.03 7.94 16.33
C ILE A 495 -17.64 7.42 17.64
N ALA A 496 -16.82 7.05 18.62
CA ALA A 496 -17.27 6.63 19.95
C ALA A 496 -18.09 7.70 20.70
N GLN A 497 -18.05 8.97 20.28
CA GLN A 497 -18.76 10.06 20.95
C GLN A 497 -20.19 10.30 20.45
N GLY A 498 -20.61 9.62 19.38
CA GLY A 498 -21.98 9.66 18.87
C GLY A 498 -22.42 11.01 18.28
N ASN A 499 -23.69 11.39 18.49
CA ASN A 499 -24.40 12.43 17.72
C ASN A 499 -23.82 13.85 17.77
N GLY A 500 -22.86 14.15 18.66
CA GLY A 500 -22.31 15.50 18.91
C GLY A 500 -20.98 15.81 18.23
N VAL A 501 -20.46 14.91 17.39
CA VAL A 501 -19.21 15.14 16.65
C VAL A 501 -19.49 16.11 15.49
N THR A 502 -18.80 17.25 15.49
CA THR A 502 -18.77 18.19 14.36
C THR A 502 -17.35 18.29 13.80
N ILE A 503 -17.20 18.85 12.59
CA ILE A 503 -15.89 19.06 11.99
C ILE A 503 -15.02 20.00 12.85
N GLU A 504 -15.62 21.04 13.43
CA GLU A 504 -14.92 21.98 14.33
C GLU A 504 -14.41 21.27 15.58
N TYR A 505 -15.18 20.29 16.10
CA TYR A 505 -14.74 19.48 17.24
C TYR A 505 -13.51 18.62 16.90
N ILE A 506 -13.48 18.01 15.71
CA ILE A 506 -12.35 17.17 15.26
C ILE A 506 -11.10 18.02 15.03
N MET A 507 -11.26 19.20 14.42
CA MET A 507 -10.18 20.15 14.16
C MET A 507 -9.60 20.71 15.46
N SER A 508 -10.47 21.12 16.40
CA SER A 508 -10.01 21.81 17.62
C SER A 508 -9.52 20.90 18.74
N LYS A 509 -9.98 19.64 18.81
CA LYS A 509 -9.85 18.81 20.02
C LYS A 509 -9.35 17.39 19.80
N GLY A 510 -8.77 17.01 18.66
CA GLY A 510 -8.15 15.68 18.66
C GLY A 510 -7.49 15.15 17.41
N SER A 511 -7.67 15.73 16.23
CA SER A 511 -6.99 15.19 15.04
C SER A 511 -5.46 15.33 15.11
N ALA A 512 -4.94 16.46 15.61
CA ALA A 512 -3.50 16.69 15.71
C ALA A 512 -2.81 15.94 16.87
N CYS A 513 -3.56 15.42 17.85
CA CYS A 513 -3.00 14.78 19.04
C CYS A 513 -3.29 13.28 19.17
N VAL A 514 -3.76 12.64 18.09
CA VAL A 514 -4.07 11.21 18.07
C VAL A 514 -2.89 10.32 18.49
N GLU A 515 -1.66 10.67 18.14
CA GLU A 515 -0.47 9.92 18.57
C GLU A 515 -0.21 10.06 20.08
N ALA A 516 -0.35 11.28 20.62
CA ALA A 516 -0.22 11.51 22.05
C ALA A 516 -1.29 10.72 22.83
N PHE A 517 -2.50 10.65 22.30
CA PHE A 517 -3.58 9.84 22.88
C PHE A 517 -3.29 8.35 22.82
N ARG A 518 -2.79 7.83 21.69
CA ARG A 518 -2.35 6.43 21.59
C ARG A 518 -1.25 6.12 22.62
N ALA A 519 -0.25 7.00 22.74
CA ALA A 519 0.84 6.83 23.70
C ALA A 519 0.34 6.83 25.15
N VAL A 520 -0.61 7.70 25.49
CA VAL A 520 -1.27 7.70 26.81
C VAL A 520 -2.06 6.40 27.01
N SER A 521 -2.82 5.95 26.01
CA SER A 521 -3.62 4.73 26.13
C SER A 521 -2.72 3.51 26.42
N HIS A 522 -1.69 3.34 25.59
CA HIS A 522 -0.69 2.27 25.74
C HIS A 522 0.03 2.32 27.10
N SER A 523 0.47 3.51 27.54
CA SER A 523 1.17 3.67 28.83
C SER A 523 0.27 3.32 30.02
N VAL A 524 -1.00 3.73 29.98
CA VAL A 524 -1.97 3.43 31.03
C VAL A 524 -2.33 1.94 31.04
N ALA A 525 -2.58 1.34 29.88
CA ALA A 525 -2.91 -0.08 29.75
C ALA A 525 -1.78 -0.98 30.30
N ASN A 526 -0.54 -0.72 29.90
CA ASN A 526 0.65 -1.42 30.41
C ASN A 526 0.80 -1.28 31.93
N PHE A 527 0.61 -0.07 32.47
CA PHE A 527 0.74 0.17 33.90
C PHE A 527 -0.31 -0.60 34.72
N PHE A 528 -1.53 -0.77 34.19
CA PHE A 528 -2.62 -1.48 34.87
C PHE A 528 -2.71 -2.98 34.55
N GLY A 529 -1.70 -3.53 33.85
CA GLY A 529 -1.55 -4.97 33.67
C GLY A 529 -2.38 -5.59 32.53
N ASP A 530 -2.98 -4.79 31.66
CA ASP A 530 -3.50 -5.24 30.36
C ASP A 530 -2.58 -4.67 29.28
N ALA A 531 -1.32 -5.12 29.31
CA ALA A 531 -0.38 -4.79 28.25
C ALA A 531 -0.98 -5.22 26.91
N ASP A 532 -0.79 -4.41 25.86
CA ASP A 532 -1.31 -4.69 24.52
C ASP A 532 -1.07 -6.16 24.20
N ARG A 533 -2.15 -6.95 24.19
CA ARG A 533 -2.03 -8.39 24.03
C ARG A 533 -1.57 -8.64 22.62
N ARG A 534 -0.32 -9.05 22.47
CA ARG A 534 0.24 -9.58 21.22
C ARG A 534 -0.69 -10.66 20.69
N ARG A 535 -1.57 -10.32 19.74
CA ARG A 535 -2.46 -11.29 19.09
C ARG A 535 -1.62 -12.07 18.07
N ARG A 536 -0.76 -12.97 18.55
CA ARG A 536 -0.18 -14.02 17.69
C ARG A 536 -1.32 -14.96 17.33
N ALA A 537 -1.71 -15.01 16.06
CA ALA A 537 -2.51 -16.13 15.59
C ALA A 537 -1.64 -17.38 15.77
N LYS A 538 -2.20 -18.45 16.35
CA LYS A 538 -1.44 -19.65 16.66
C LYS A 538 -1.01 -20.33 15.36
N GLU A 539 0.29 -20.33 15.08
CA GLU A 539 1.08 -21.10 14.09
C GLU A 539 0.39 -22.37 13.51
N ILE A 540 -0.30 -23.14 14.34
CA ILE A 540 -1.05 -24.36 13.98
C ILE A 540 -2.06 -24.11 12.84
N GLN A 541 -2.72 -22.96 12.79
CA GLN A 541 -3.73 -22.68 11.74
C GLN A 541 -3.06 -22.44 10.38
N PHE A 542 -1.93 -21.74 10.35
CA PHE A 542 -1.21 -21.45 9.11
C PHE A 542 -0.63 -22.71 8.46
N GLN A 543 0.03 -23.58 9.24
CA GLN A 543 0.60 -24.81 8.72
C GLN A 543 -0.47 -25.80 8.22
N GLU A 544 -1.65 -25.82 8.85
CA GLU A 544 -2.78 -26.62 8.39
C GLU A 544 -3.34 -26.10 7.05
N ASP A 545 -3.46 -24.78 6.90
CA ASP A 545 -3.84 -24.15 5.62
C ASP A 545 -2.85 -24.51 4.51
N MET A 546 -1.54 -24.48 4.80
CA MET A 546 -0.51 -24.90 3.85
C MET A 546 -0.65 -26.38 3.49
N ARG A 547 -0.84 -27.26 4.49
CA ARG A 547 -1.03 -28.70 4.26
C ARG A 547 -2.19 -28.98 3.31
N VAL A 548 -3.35 -28.36 3.55
CA VAL A 548 -4.55 -28.56 2.73
C VAL A 548 -4.33 -28.11 1.29
N LEU A 549 -3.70 -26.95 1.08
CA LEU A 549 -3.38 -26.45 -0.27
C LEU A 549 -2.39 -27.36 -1.00
N ILE A 550 -1.33 -27.81 -0.33
CA ILE A 550 -0.32 -28.69 -0.93
C ILE A 550 -0.92 -30.06 -1.28
N GLU A 551 -1.71 -30.65 -0.39
CA GLU A 551 -2.36 -31.95 -0.64
C GLU A 551 -3.35 -31.88 -1.80
N ASP A 552 -4.10 -30.79 -1.94
CA ASP A 552 -5.00 -30.58 -3.08
C ASP A 552 -4.22 -30.42 -4.40
N MET A 553 -3.12 -29.65 -4.41
CA MET A 553 -2.25 -29.52 -5.59
C MET A 553 -1.59 -30.85 -5.98
N GLU A 554 -1.10 -31.63 -5.01
CA GLU A 554 -0.49 -32.95 -5.27
C GLU A 554 -1.54 -33.95 -5.77
N LYS A 555 -2.75 -33.94 -5.19
CA LYS A 555 -3.88 -34.76 -5.67
C LYS A 555 -4.22 -34.47 -7.13
N LYS A 556 -4.17 -33.19 -7.51
CA LYS A 556 -4.37 -32.73 -8.91
C LYS A 556 -3.14 -32.93 -9.78
N ARG A 557 -2.01 -33.36 -9.19
CA ARG A 557 -0.71 -33.58 -9.82
C ARG A 557 -0.22 -32.33 -10.55
N VAL A 558 -0.39 -31.19 -9.90
CA VAL A 558 0.13 -29.89 -10.30
C VAL A 558 1.68 -29.92 -10.17
N HIS A 559 2.41 -29.15 -10.96
CA HIS A 559 3.89 -29.15 -11.04
C HIS A 559 4.56 -30.49 -11.45
N ARG A 560 3.82 -31.59 -11.60
CA ARG A 560 4.31 -32.90 -12.06
C ARG A 560 4.30 -33.03 -13.59
N GLY A 561 4.99 -32.10 -14.26
CA GLY A 561 5.09 -32.02 -15.72
C GLY A 561 3.85 -31.43 -16.41
N PHE A 562 3.96 -31.22 -17.73
CA PHE A 562 2.91 -30.57 -18.53
C PHE A 562 1.80 -31.51 -18.97
N LYS A 563 0.58 -31.00 -18.98
CA LYS A 563 -0.63 -31.67 -19.48
C LYS A 563 -1.49 -30.70 -20.28
N LYS A 564 -2.34 -31.22 -21.15
CA LYS A 564 -3.21 -30.36 -21.98
C LYS A 564 -4.37 -29.83 -21.16
N HIS A 565 -4.29 -28.56 -20.76
CA HIS A 565 -5.35 -27.83 -20.07
C HIS A 565 -5.65 -26.54 -20.80
N PHE A 566 -6.92 -26.16 -20.87
CA PHE A 566 -7.36 -24.95 -21.53
C PHE A 566 -8.35 -24.20 -20.64
N VAL A 567 -8.06 -22.93 -20.37
CA VAL A 567 -8.92 -22.05 -19.55
C VAL A 567 -9.62 -21.07 -20.48
N PRO A 568 -10.94 -21.23 -20.74
CA PRO A 568 -11.64 -20.41 -21.71
C PRO A 568 -11.87 -18.98 -21.17
N MET A 569 -11.72 -17.99 -22.04
CA MET A 569 -12.18 -16.62 -21.77
C MET A 569 -13.71 -16.60 -21.57
N ARG A 570 -14.18 -15.94 -20.51
CA ARG A 570 -15.60 -15.73 -20.21
C ARG A 570 -16.01 -14.27 -20.47
N ASN A 571 -17.32 -14.02 -20.59
CA ASN A 571 -17.92 -12.69 -20.67
C ASN A 571 -18.42 -12.25 -19.29
N LYS A 572 -18.92 -10.99 -19.18
CA LYS A 572 -19.51 -10.42 -17.94
C LYS A 572 -20.59 -11.26 -17.27
N ASN A 573 -21.27 -12.12 -18.02
CA ASN A 573 -22.34 -12.99 -17.51
C ASN A 573 -21.81 -14.36 -17.07
N GLY A 574 -20.50 -14.57 -17.09
CA GLY A 574 -19.85 -15.84 -16.79
C GLY A 574 -19.99 -16.89 -17.89
N GLU A 575 -20.47 -16.56 -19.09
CA GLU A 575 -20.54 -17.50 -20.21
C GLU A 575 -19.23 -17.49 -21.01
N ILE A 576 -18.84 -18.61 -21.61
CA ILE A 576 -17.69 -18.67 -22.54
C ILE A 576 -17.90 -17.61 -23.64
N ALA A 577 -16.93 -16.74 -23.83
CA ALA A 577 -17.00 -15.66 -24.80
C ALA A 577 -17.31 -16.22 -26.20
N LYS A 578 -18.41 -15.79 -26.80
CA LYS A 578 -18.82 -16.17 -28.17
C LYS A 578 -18.36 -15.09 -29.16
N ALA A 579 -18.21 -15.44 -30.43
CA ALA A 579 -17.83 -14.50 -31.49
C ALA A 579 -18.72 -13.23 -31.48
N PRO A 580 -18.17 -12.03 -31.75
CA PRO A 580 -18.97 -10.82 -31.88
C PRO A 580 -20.06 -11.03 -32.93
N GLN A 581 -21.33 -10.84 -32.54
CA GLN A 581 -22.43 -10.84 -33.50
C GLN A 581 -22.26 -9.61 -34.39
N ALA A 582 -21.96 -9.82 -35.67
CA ALA A 582 -21.92 -8.75 -36.65
C ALA A 582 -23.28 -8.02 -36.63
N ILE A 583 -23.27 -6.74 -36.26
CA ILE A 583 -24.44 -5.86 -36.41
C ILE A 583 -24.66 -5.72 -37.92
N THR A 584 -25.55 -6.54 -38.47
CA THR A 584 -26.00 -6.43 -39.86
C THR A 584 -26.88 -5.20 -40.01
N LYS A 585 -26.28 -4.02 -40.20
CA LYS A 585 -26.91 -2.95 -40.97
C LYS A 585 -26.32 -2.97 -42.38
N GLY A 586 -27.09 -3.54 -43.32
CA GLY A 586 -26.91 -3.32 -44.75
C GLY A 586 -26.14 -4.40 -45.53
N LYS A 587 -26.89 -5.04 -46.45
CA LYS A 587 -26.50 -5.81 -47.64
C LYS A 587 -25.53 -7.01 -47.47
N LYS A 588 -26.12 -8.18 -47.74
CA LYS A 588 -25.54 -9.52 -47.85
C LYS A 588 -24.25 -9.54 -48.70
N SER A 589 -23.11 -9.76 -48.06
CA SER A 589 -22.02 -10.52 -48.67
C SER A 589 -21.83 -11.80 -47.85
N LYS A 590 -21.91 -12.96 -48.50
CA LYS A 590 -21.64 -14.27 -47.89
C LYS A 590 -20.12 -14.42 -47.69
N LYS A 591 -19.54 -13.73 -46.70
CA LYS A 591 -18.21 -14.14 -46.18
C LYS A 591 -18.42 -15.40 -45.35
N LYS A 592 -17.72 -16.49 -45.69
CA LYS A 592 -17.63 -17.70 -44.85
C LYS A 592 -17.28 -17.26 -43.44
N LYS A 593 -18.15 -17.53 -42.45
CA LYS A 593 -17.82 -17.35 -41.04
C LYS A 593 -16.67 -18.32 -40.73
N LEU A 594 -15.47 -17.79 -40.51
CA LEU A 594 -14.38 -18.56 -39.95
C LEU A 594 -14.85 -19.16 -38.61
N PRO A 595 -14.52 -20.43 -38.30
CA PRO A 595 -14.85 -21.01 -37.00
C PRO A 595 -14.20 -20.17 -35.89
N TYR A 596 -14.98 -19.81 -34.88
CA TYR A 596 -14.48 -19.09 -33.72
C TYR A 596 -13.57 -20.01 -32.92
N VAL A 597 -12.30 -19.63 -32.78
CA VAL A 597 -11.35 -20.31 -31.90
C VAL A 597 -11.45 -19.66 -30.53
N PRO A 598 -11.85 -20.41 -29.47
CA PRO A 598 -11.87 -19.90 -28.11
C PRO A 598 -10.47 -19.38 -27.73
N LYS A 599 -10.41 -18.19 -27.13
CA LYS A 599 -9.16 -17.62 -26.61
C LYS A 599 -8.95 -18.07 -25.17
N SER A 600 -7.68 -18.29 -24.80
CA SER A 600 -7.31 -18.53 -23.41
C SER A 600 -7.54 -17.27 -22.58
N ALA A 601 -8.02 -17.44 -21.35
CA ALA A 601 -8.12 -16.38 -20.35
C ALA A 601 -6.74 -16.03 -19.74
N ILE A 602 -5.75 -16.92 -19.87
CA ILE A 602 -4.45 -16.76 -19.24
C ILE A 602 -3.58 -15.83 -20.09
N VAL A 603 -3.23 -14.67 -19.53
CA VAL A 603 -2.49 -13.62 -20.22
C VAL A 603 -1.30 -13.14 -19.39
N ASP A 604 -0.23 -12.75 -20.07
CA ASP A 604 0.83 -11.99 -19.42
C ASP A 604 0.46 -10.50 -19.47
N VAL A 605 0.17 -9.92 -18.30
CA VAL A 605 -0.19 -8.51 -18.18
C VAL A 605 0.99 -7.57 -18.46
N MET A 606 2.23 -8.01 -18.26
CA MET A 606 3.41 -7.20 -18.59
C MET A 606 3.59 -7.10 -20.11
N VAL A 607 3.49 -8.23 -20.83
CA VAL A 607 3.56 -8.24 -22.31
C VAL A 607 2.39 -7.47 -22.90
N THR A 608 1.17 -7.73 -22.43
CA THR A 608 -0.04 -7.02 -22.87
C THR A 608 0.11 -5.50 -22.65
N GLY A 609 0.61 -5.09 -21.49
CA GLY A 609 0.85 -3.68 -21.18
C GLY A 609 1.93 -3.05 -22.07
N ALA A 610 3.03 -3.75 -22.31
CA ALA A 610 4.11 -3.31 -23.19
C ALA A 610 3.64 -3.12 -24.63
N GLU A 611 2.82 -4.04 -25.15
CA GLU A 611 2.16 -3.88 -26.45
C GLU A 611 1.32 -2.59 -26.45
N VAL A 612 0.45 -2.38 -25.47
CA VAL A 612 -0.41 -1.19 -25.41
C VAL A 612 0.40 0.10 -25.38
N TRP A 613 1.49 0.14 -24.59
CA TRP A 613 2.39 1.29 -24.53
C TRP A 613 3.07 1.58 -25.88
N THR A 614 3.53 0.53 -26.56
CA THR A 614 4.23 0.62 -27.85
C THR A 614 3.29 1.05 -28.99
N HIS A 615 2.01 0.66 -28.93
CA HIS A 615 0.98 1.06 -29.89
C HIS A 615 0.47 2.50 -29.65
N GLY A 616 1.39 3.46 -29.56
CA GLY A 616 1.10 4.90 -29.54
C GLY A 616 0.73 5.49 -28.17
N LYS A 617 0.34 4.68 -27.17
CA LYS A 617 -0.07 5.21 -25.86
C LYS A 617 1.06 5.87 -25.09
N PHE A 618 2.31 5.45 -25.29
CA PHE A 618 3.45 6.17 -24.73
C PHE A 618 3.60 7.57 -25.32
N ASN A 619 3.39 7.71 -26.64
CA ASN A 619 3.43 9.01 -27.30
C ASN A 619 2.26 9.90 -26.86
N ASP A 620 1.06 9.33 -26.70
CA ASP A 620 -0.09 10.04 -26.12
C ASP A 620 0.22 10.55 -24.71
N PHE A 621 0.76 9.67 -23.85
CA PHE A 621 1.17 10.03 -22.49
C PHE A 621 2.22 11.14 -22.47
N LYS A 622 3.30 11.00 -23.25
CA LYS A 622 4.34 12.02 -23.35
C LYS A 622 3.76 13.34 -23.82
N ARG A 623 2.93 13.33 -24.87
CA ARG A 623 2.27 14.53 -25.41
C ARG A 623 1.40 15.21 -24.36
N LEU A 624 0.60 14.46 -23.59
CA LEU A 624 -0.37 15.04 -22.66
C LEU A 624 0.24 15.48 -21.31
N THR A 625 1.42 14.96 -20.95
CA THR A 625 2.04 15.22 -19.63
C THR A 625 3.30 16.08 -19.69
N SER A 626 3.91 16.23 -20.85
CA SER A 626 5.12 17.05 -20.98
C SER A 626 4.78 18.52 -21.00
N TYR A 627 5.52 19.30 -20.21
CA TYR A 627 5.43 20.75 -20.22
C TYR A 627 6.26 21.32 -21.38
N ASP A 628 5.65 22.20 -22.17
CA ASP A 628 6.33 23.00 -23.17
C ASP A 628 6.46 24.45 -22.66
N PRO A 629 7.67 25.05 -22.59
CA PRO A 629 7.84 26.43 -22.16
C PRO A 629 7.10 27.47 -23.01
N ALA A 630 6.84 27.19 -24.29
CA ALA A 630 6.21 28.13 -25.22
C ALA A 630 4.68 28.10 -25.17
N VAL A 631 4.09 26.92 -24.96
CA VAL A 631 2.62 26.72 -25.04
C VAL A 631 1.99 26.09 -23.78
N GLY A 632 2.81 25.75 -22.78
CA GLY A 632 2.39 25.10 -21.54
C GLY A 632 2.11 23.60 -21.73
N TYR A 633 1.18 23.05 -20.95
CA TYR A 633 0.74 21.67 -21.14
C TYR A 633 -0.27 21.56 -22.30
N PRO A 634 -0.13 20.54 -23.16
CA PRO A 634 -1.10 20.29 -24.23
C PRO A 634 -2.49 19.94 -23.68
N ILE A 635 -3.53 20.38 -24.39
CA ILE A 635 -4.93 20.04 -24.11
C ILE A 635 -5.25 18.70 -24.76
N GLY A 636 -5.85 17.79 -24.01
CA GLY A 636 -6.39 16.54 -24.51
C GLY A 636 -6.75 15.57 -23.39
N GLU A 637 -7.41 14.49 -23.78
CA GLU A 637 -7.84 13.41 -22.88
C GLU A 637 -7.21 12.08 -23.32
N PHE A 638 -7.10 11.17 -22.36
CA PHE A 638 -6.64 9.82 -22.63
C PHE A 638 -7.81 8.94 -23.08
N ASN A 639 -7.72 8.39 -24.29
CA ASN A 639 -8.67 7.40 -24.77
C ASN A 639 -8.21 6.00 -24.36
N ASP A 640 -8.65 5.53 -23.19
CA ASP A 640 -8.30 4.21 -22.67
C ASP A 640 -9.34 3.14 -23.07
N VAL A 641 -8.88 1.95 -23.44
CA VAL A 641 -9.73 0.80 -23.80
C VAL A 641 -9.32 -0.35 -22.88
N GLN A 642 -10.31 -0.96 -22.21
CA GLN A 642 -10.06 -2.11 -21.36
C GLN A 642 -9.86 -3.39 -22.19
N ASP A 643 -8.96 -4.26 -21.73
CA ASP A 643 -8.80 -5.59 -22.30
C ASP A 643 -9.96 -6.50 -21.83
N PRO A 644 -10.82 -6.99 -22.74
CA PRO A 644 -11.94 -7.82 -22.35
C PRO A 644 -11.52 -9.18 -21.77
N ARG A 645 -10.28 -9.64 -21.96
CA ARG A 645 -9.80 -10.96 -21.49
C ARG A 645 -9.76 -11.09 -19.98
N LEU A 646 -9.63 -9.96 -19.27
CA LEU A 646 -9.56 -9.91 -17.82
C LEU A 646 -10.90 -9.63 -17.15
N ASP A 647 -11.96 -9.47 -17.95
CA ASP A 647 -13.31 -9.16 -17.49
C ASP A 647 -13.99 -10.43 -16.93
N ASN A 648 -13.81 -10.65 -15.63
CA ASN A 648 -14.27 -11.85 -14.94
C ASN A 648 -15.68 -11.68 -14.33
N GLY A 649 -16.35 -10.54 -14.59
CA GLY A 649 -17.63 -10.19 -13.94
C GLY A 649 -17.49 -9.91 -12.45
N THR A 650 -16.27 -9.58 -12.00
CA THR A 650 -15.94 -9.26 -10.61
C THR A 650 -15.80 -7.75 -10.45
N VAL A 651 -15.82 -7.28 -9.20
CA VAL A 651 -15.63 -5.86 -8.91
C VAL A 651 -14.23 -5.33 -9.35
N PHE A 652 -13.26 -6.23 -9.50
CA PHE A 652 -11.91 -5.91 -9.94
C PHE A 652 -11.84 -5.44 -11.41
N ASP A 653 -12.94 -5.58 -12.16
CA ASP A 653 -13.04 -5.22 -13.56
C ASP A 653 -13.21 -3.71 -13.81
N ASP A 654 -13.49 -2.92 -12.77
CA ASP A 654 -13.44 -1.46 -12.80
C ASP A 654 -12.38 -0.90 -11.84
N PRO A 655 -11.08 -1.04 -12.18
CA PRO A 655 -10.00 -0.70 -11.27
C PRO A 655 -9.82 0.80 -11.05
N ASN A 656 -10.53 1.64 -11.80
CA ASN A 656 -10.41 3.10 -11.67
C ASN A 656 -11.49 3.71 -10.78
N THR A 657 -12.53 2.95 -10.41
CA THR A 657 -13.63 3.42 -9.54
C THR A 657 -13.70 2.66 -8.21
N LEU A 658 -13.13 1.45 -8.14
CA LEU A 658 -13.17 0.64 -6.94
C LEU A 658 -11.88 0.72 -6.12
N HIS A 659 -12.01 1.16 -4.88
CA HIS A 659 -10.95 1.14 -3.88
C HIS A 659 -11.18 -0.06 -2.94
N LEU A 660 -10.17 -0.92 -2.79
CA LEU A 660 -10.14 -1.92 -1.71
C LEU A 660 -10.34 -1.19 -0.37
N THR A 661 -11.28 -1.64 0.46
CA THR A 661 -11.64 -0.95 1.71
C THR A 661 -10.83 -1.46 2.90
N PHE A 662 -10.69 -0.60 3.92
CA PHE A 662 -9.95 -0.86 5.15
C PHE A 662 -10.86 -0.54 6.34
N ASP A 663 -11.66 -1.52 6.75
CA ASP A 663 -12.70 -1.29 7.76
C ASP A 663 -12.25 -1.71 9.18
N SER A 664 -11.08 -2.36 9.34
CA SER A 664 -10.63 -2.89 10.64
C SER A 664 -9.27 -2.31 11.11
N PRO A 665 -9.10 -2.04 12.42
CA PRO A 665 -7.80 -1.72 13.01
C PRO A 665 -6.72 -2.78 12.74
N VAL A 666 -7.12 -4.04 12.52
CA VAL A 666 -6.21 -5.16 12.21
C VAL A 666 -5.52 -4.99 10.85
N ASP A 667 -6.13 -4.23 9.94
CA ASP A 667 -5.62 -4.07 8.57
C ASP A 667 -4.49 -3.03 8.46
N VAL A 668 -4.37 -2.16 9.46
CA VAL A 668 -3.53 -0.95 9.39
C VAL A 668 -2.65 -0.79 10.63
N LEU A 669 -3.07 -1.28 11.80
CA LEU A 669 -2.17 -1.40 12.95
C LEU A 669 -1.28 -2.63 12.73
N VAL A 670 -0.09 -2.37 12.19
CA VAL A 670 1.02 -3.31 12.34
C VAL A 670 1.34 -3.32 13.83
N ASP A 671 0.75 -4.25 14.57
CA ASP A 671 1.16 -4.55 15.94
C ASP A 671 2.66 -4.90 15.93
N ASP A 672 3.34 -4.55 17.01
CA ASP A 672 4.79 -4.49 17.25
C ASP A 672 5.59 -5.78 16.91
N LEU A 673 5.61 -6.18 15.65
CA LEU A 673 6.35 -7.35 15.19
C LEU A 673 7.79 -6.95 14.88
N GLU A 674 8.71 -7.54 15.62
CA GLU A 674 10.09 -7.70 15.17
C GLU A 674 10.05 -8.43 13.82
N ASP A 675 10.89 -7.94 12.90
CA ASP A 675 11.05 -8.44 11.54
C ASP A 675 9.81 -8.32 10.63
N SER A 676 9.40 -7.08 10.32
CA SER A 676 8.46 -6.78 9.20
C SER A 676 9.04 -7.01 7.80
N GLY A 677 9.95 -7.98 7.67
CA GLY A 677 10.29 -8.59 6.39
C GLY A 677 9.08 -9.29 5.75
N VAL A 678 9.36 -10.22 4.84
CA VAL A 678 8.36 -10.86 3.97
C VAL A 678 7.20 -11.52 4.74
N GLY A 679 7.39 -11.80 6.04
CA GLY A 679 6.41 -12.37 6.98
C GLY A 679 5.35 -11.42 7.53
N GLY A 680 5.02 -10.33 6.83
CA GLY A 680 4.08 -9.30 7.29
C GLY A 680 2.90 -9.77 8.15
N GLY A 681 2.90 -9.36 9.42
CA GLY A 681 1.81 -9.59 10.36
C GLY A 681 1.89 -10.92 11.11
N GLY A 682 1.29 -10.97 12.31
CA GLY A 682 1.29 -12.14 13.19
C GLY A 682 0.45 -13.32 12.68
N GLU A 683 -0.11 -13.21 11.46
CA GLU A 683 -0.80 -14.28 10.73
C GLU A 683 0.20 -15.26 10.07
N PHE A 684 1.41 -14.79 9.74
CA PHE A 684 2.47 -15.59 9.12
C PHE A 684 3.62 -15.89 10.08
N ASP A 685 3.51 -15.45 11.34
CA ASP A 685 4.50 -15.71 12.38
C ASP A 685 4.43 -17.19 12.80
N THR A 686 5.57 -17.90 12.81
CA THR A 686 5.69 -19.27 13.33
C THR A 686 5.78 -19.30 14.85
N GLY A 687 5.54 -18.18 15.55
CA GLY A 687 5.24 -18.15 16.98
C GLY A 687 6.42 -18.20 17.95
N LEU A 688 7.67 -18.33 17.48
CA LEU A 688 8.84 -18.59 18.33
C LEU A 688 10.08 -17.72 18.05
N GLU A 689 9.98 -16.63 17.27
CA GLU A 689 11.06 -15.63 17.15
C GLU A 689 11.13 -14.72 18.40
N THR A 690 11.33 -15.32 19.57
CA THR A 690 11.71 -14.62 20.79
C THR A 690 12.94 -15.31 21.34
N ASP A 691 14.10 -14.80 20.96
CA ASP A 691 15.33 -14.70 21.77
C ASP A 691 16.53 -14.38 20.84
N ILE A 692 16.54 -13.18 20.23
CA ILE A 692 17.78 -12.48 19.84
C ILE A 692 17.63 -10.99 20.14
#